data_AF-A0A516HE52-F1
#
_entry.id   AF-A0A516HE52-F1
#
_cell.length_a   1.000
_cell.length_b   1.000
_cell.length_c   1.000
_cell.angle_alpha   90.00
_cell.angle_beta   90.00
_cell.angle_gamma   90.00
#
_symmetry.space_group_name_H-M   'P 1'
#
loop_
_entity.id
_entity.type
_entity.pdbx_description
1 polymer ?
#
loop_
_entity_poly.entity_id
_entity_poly.type
_entity_poly.pdbx_seq_one_letter_code
_entity_poly.pdbx_strand_id
1 'polypeptide(L)'
;MKNNKNSFGFSLIEVLIAVAILSVGLLGVAVFQGELINSSAENKARAEALALAQARMEEMRNYTDTVSDVSEFNTLFTATTGFANTSSHNGVHAVFSRQESIAQASETKQIAIKVSWENGTGVSEEVIIQSELGFKSPALVGELDDYDANGPMVRSATGRAELGEGEVLATDSVDLAANGDLTGLLDRGDGDLRLTNGDQTGDDVVLTLKDACELDTNGDRTDLPCTGFVEISGRVYIDTATQSKVAPGDIYVKASDAAYCQRYYYDGSGKVAVVDSETTSAHITANSDYKYYEYTCYLGGGWHGNIGLVLEGGISRNDKVCMGDPTSVNPWEDTEIAGRRVYRGMAYDFTDDTNTTKLRDANGDIIYYSIGVADALILPPEGGAGHDFILSGMGPGDNDGDLCTSEGIMVRTDATVGGIPGGLFTGMPNDFFCLNTNSAYVDQLKLDTFGYAIDNFCPFDPSDPPSERHILQGVVNLTADSFWEDNLYRTGVNTSDGLGNCRRNYWTKTDNVYSLYYECDIYDWGNGWTGFVQITPDTSVFSCSTLKQNFADVTGDQTISEFNCANDDTGKGTVTIKGNITQTAGNVGAITISDASGSCLTSSDGSSYSCTSAEFDSVLQWSGDVMYSAAKNKNQVCIGAVSGATPTTNISGKSATIGFTNVNSGTIYVDITIGDNKSC
;
A
#
# COMPACT_ATOMS: atom_id res chain seq x y z
N MET A 1 109.45 19.41 -4.99
CA MET A 1 108.80 20.47 -5.79
C MET A 1 107.31 20.45 -5.51
N LYS A 2 106.76 21.52 -4.92
CA LYS A 2 105.33 21.71 -4.66
C LYS A 2 104.69 22.27 -5.94
N ASN A 3 103.81 21.52 -6.59
CA ASN A 3 102.98 22.06 -7.66
C ASN A 3 101.73 22.69 -7.05
N ASN A 4 101.58 24.01 -7.27
CA ASN A 4 100.38 24.78 -7.01
C ASN A 4 99.16 24.11 -7.64
N LYS A 5 98.12 23.83 -6.86
CA LYS A 5 96.78 23.61 -7.39
C LYS A 5 96.26 24.97 -7.84
N ASN A 6 96.18 25.19 -9.15
CA ASN A 6 95.50 26.35 -9.71
C ASN A 6 94.01 26.19 -9.46
N SER A 7 93.46 27.02 -8.58
CA SER A 7 92.02 27.23 -8.46
C SER A 7 91.56 27.90 -9.76
N PHE A 8 90.93 27.14 -10.67
CA PHE A 8 90.28 27.73 -11.83
C PHE A 8 89.04 28.49 -11.33
N GLY A 9 89.12 29.82 -11.35
CA GLY A 9 87.96 30.68 -11.11
C GLY A 9 86.94 30.51 -12.23
N PHE A 10 85.65 30.55 -11.89
CA PHE A 10 84.54 30.43 -12.83
C PHE A 10 84.68 31.43 -14.00
N SER A 11 84.51 30.94 -15.22
CA SER A 11 84.52 31.77 -16.42
C SER A 11 83.23 32.61 -16.50
N LEU A 12 83.34 33.89 -16.87
CA LEU A 12 82.19 34.81 -16.99
C LEU A 12 81.09 34.25 -17.91
N ILE A 13 81.47 33.47 -18.93
CA ILE A 13 80.54 32.83 -19.88
C ILE A 13 79.67 31.76 -19.20
N GLU A 14 80.21 31.06 -18.20
CA GLU A 14 79.52 29.97 -17.51
C GLU A 14 78.45 30.52 -16.56
N VAL A 15 78.75 31.64 -15.90
CA VAL A 15 77.77 32.40 -15.11
C VAL A 15 76.64 32.94 -15.99
N LEU A 16 76.96 33.44 -17.20
CA LEU A 16 75.97 33.92 -18.17
C LEU A 16 75.04 32.80 -18.66
N ILE A 17 75.58 31.63 -18.98
CA ILE A 17 74.79 30.46 -19.39
C ILE A 17 73.93 29.96 -18.23
N ALA A 18 74.47 29.90 -17.00
CA ALA A 18 73.71 29.51 -15.82
C ALA A 18 72.54 30.46 -15.55
N VAL A 19 72.75 31.78 -15.67
CA VAL A 19 71.67 32.79 -15.53
C VAL A 19 70.62 32.66 -16.63
N ALA A 20 71.02 32.37 -17.88
CA ALA A 20 70.07 32.16 -18.97
C ALA A 20 69.18 30.93 -18.74
N ILE A 21 69.77 29.80 -18.33
CA ILE A 21 69.04 28.58 -18.00
C ILE A 21 68.10 28.82 -16.80
N LEU A 22 68.57 29.52 -15.76
CA LEU A 22 67.74 29.90 -14.61
C LEU A 22 66.57 30.78 -15.02
N SER A 23 66.79 31.75 -15.91
CA SER A 23 65.75 32.68 -16.38
C SER A 23 64.65 31.95 -17.14
N VAL A 24 65.01 30.99 -18.00
CA VAL A 24 64.04 30.15 -18.72
C VAL A 24 63.30 29.22 -17.75
N GLY A 25 64.00 28.63 -16.78
CA GLY A 25 63.39 27.81 -15.73
C GLY A 25 62.38 28.60 -14.89
N LEU A 26 62.72 29.83 -14.49
CA LEU A 26 61.83 30.70 -13.71
C LEU A 26 60.58 31.10 -14.52
N LEU A 27 60.74 31.35 -15.82
CA LEU A 27 59.61 31.65 -16.71
C LEU A 27 58.64 30.46 -16.81
N GLY A 28 59.17 29.23 -16.92
CA GLY A 28 58.35 28.02 -16.92
C GLY A 28 57.53 27.87 -15.62
N VAL A 29 58.13 28.16 -14.47
CA VAL A 29 57.44 28.15 -13.17
C VAL A 29 56.37 29.24 -13.09
N ALA A 30 56.63 30.44 -13.61
CA ALA A 30 55.65 31.53 -13.60
C ALA A 30 54.42 31.21 -14.47
N VAL A 31 54.60 30.59 -15.64
CA VAL A 31 53.50 30.14 -16.50
C VAL A 31 52.68 29.07 -15.80
N PHE A 32 53.33 28.05 -15.22
CA PHE A 32 52.65 26.98 -14.49
C PHE A 32 51.87 27.50 -13.26
N GLN A 33 52.44 28.43 -12.51
CA GLN A 33 51.75 29.09 -11.38
C GLN A 33 50.54 29.90 -11.87
N GLY A 34 50.65 30.58 -13.01
CA GLY A 34 49.53 31.29 -13.63
C GLY A 34 48.39 30.36 -14.03
N GLU A 35 48.70 29.24 -14.69
CA GLU A 35 47.71 28.22 -15.08
C GLU A 35 47.02 27.59 -13.87
N LEU A 36 47.76 27.26 -12.81
CA LEU A 36 47.19 26.71 -11.57
C LEU A 36 46.24 27.69 -10.88
N ILE A 37 46.59 28.98 -10.83
CA ILE A 37 45.74 30.00 -10.22
C ILE A 37 44.46 30.18 -11.05
N ASN A 38 44.56 30.21 -12.38
CA ASN A 38 43.39 30.34 -13.25
C ASN A 38 42.48 29.12 -13.16
N SER A 39 43.05 27.90 -13.20
CA SER A 39 42.30 26.66 -13.01
C SER A 39 41.62 26.60 -11.63
N SER A 40 42.28 27.11 -10.58
CA SER A 40 41.67 27.19 -9.24
C SER A 40 40.49 28.17 -9.21
N ALA A 41 40.61 29.33 -9.86
CA ALA A 41 39.53 30.31 -9.94
C ALA A 41 38.32 29.77 -10.74
N GLU A 42 38.56 29.10 -11.87
CA GLU A 42 37.53 28.47 -12.69
C GLU A 42 36.79 27.36 -11.94
N ASN A 43 37.53 26.47 -11.25
CA ASN A 43 36.93 25.41 -10.44
C ASN A 43 36.07 25.97 -9.29
N LYS A 44 36.49 27.08 -8.68
CA LYS A 44 35.70 27.76 -7.63
C LYS A 44 34.43 28.39 -8.20
N ALA A 45 34.52 29.08 -9.35
CA ALA A 45 33.35 29.64 -10.02
C ALA A 45 32.35 28.55 -10.44
N ARG A 46 32.83 27.40 -10.91
CA ARG A 46 31.97 26.25 -11.25
C ARG A 46 31.30 25.62 -10.03
N ALA A 47 32.02 25.50 -8.92
CA ALA A 47 31.45 25.01 -7.66
C ALA A 47 30.36 25.96 -7.12
N GLU A 48 30.60 27.26 -7.22
CA GLU A 48 29.64 28.30 -6.84
C GLU A 48 28.39 28.28 -7.75
N ALA A 49 28.57 28.13 -9.07
CA ALA A 49 27.47 27.96 -10.02
C ALA A 49 26.62 26.71 -9.72
N LEU A 50 27.26 25.58 -9.39
CA LEU A 50 26.57 24.35 -9.03
C LEU A 50 25.77 24.51 -7.74
N ALA A 51 26.35 25.17 -6.72
CA ALA A 51 25.66 25.45 -5.46
C ALA A 51 24.44 26.36 -5.67
N LEU A 52 24.55 27.39 -6.52
CA LEU A 52 23.43 28.26 -6.89
C LEU A 52 22.32 27.50 -7.64
N ALA A 53 22.70 26.58 -8.52
CA ALA A 53 21.73 25.75 -9.23
C ALA A 53 21.00 24.79 -8.26
N GLN A 54 21.74 24.12 -7.38
CA GLN A 54 21.20 23.22 -6.36
C GLN A 54 20.28 23.95 -5.39
N ALA A 55 20.68 25.13 -4.89
CA ALA A 55 19.86 25.93 -3.98
C ALA A 55 18.49 26.27 -4.60
N ARG A 56 18.46 26.63 -5.89
CA ARG A 56 17.19 26.87 -6.59
C ARG A 56 16.37 25.59 -6.77
N MET A 57 17.02 24.46 -7.05
CA MET A 57 16.33 23.18 -7.16
C MET A 57 15.67 22.76 -5.84
N GLU A 58 16.34 22.95 -4.70
CA GLU A 58 15.76 22.70 -3.38
C GLU A 58 14.64 23.70 -3.04
N GLU A 59 14.79 24.98 -3.41
CA GLU A 59 13.73 25.98 -3.25
C GLU A 59 12.45 25.58 -4.01
N MET A 60 12.59 25.08 -5.25
CA MET A 60 11.47 24.57 -6.04
C MET A 60 10.86 23.29 -5.45
N ARG A 61 11.67 22.45 -4.77
CA ARG A 61 11.13 21.30 -4.02
C ARG A 61 10.30 21.74 -2.83
N ASN A 62 10.79 22.68 -2.02
CA ASN A 62 10.03 23.20 -0.87
C ASN A 62 8.70 23.86 -1.27
N TYR A 63 8.63 24.50 -2.44
CA TYR A 63 7.36 25.04 -2.96
C TYR A 63 6.34 23.96 -3.33
N THR A 64 6.77 22.71 -3.50
CA THR A 64 5.84 21.59 -3.68
C THR A 64 5.12 21.25 -2.37
N ASP A 65 5.69 21.59 -1.22
CA ASP A 65 5.06 21.39 0.09
C ASP A 65 4.01 22.46 0.42
N THR A 66 4.01 23.59 -0.31
CA THR A 66 3.08 24.71 -0.10
C THR A 66 1.84 24.65 -0.99
N VAL A 67 1.69 23.60 -1.81
CA VAL A 67 0.55 23.43 -2.70
C VAL A 67 -0.35 22.30 -2.22
N SER A 68 -1.65 22.55 -2.23
CA SER A 68 -2.66 21.67 -1.63
C SER A 68 -3.34 20.75 -2.65
N ASP A 69 -3.29 21.11 -3.94
CA ASP A 69 -3.89 20.33 -5.02
C ASP A 69 -3.08 20.36 -6.34
N VAL A 70 -3.45 19.49 -7.28
CA VAL A 70 -2.77 19.33 -8.58
C VAL A 70 -2.92 20.58 -9.47
N SER A 71 -4.02 21.33 -9.35
CA SER A 71 -4.27 22.55 -10.13
C SER A 71 -3.36 23.69 -9.68
N GLU A 72 -3.18 23.84 -8.37
CA GLU A 72 -2.26 24.79 -7.75
C GLU A 72 -0.80 24.45 -8.10
N PHE A 73 -0.41 23.17 -8.01
CA PHE A 73 0.90 22.70 -8.47
C PHE A 73 1.16 23.03 -9.95
N ASN A 74 0.18 22.80 -10.82
CA ASN A 74 0.28 23.11 -12.24
C ASN A 74 0.40 24.61 -12.52
N THR A 75 -0.25 25.44 -11.71
CA THR A 75 -0.18 26.90 -11.79
C THR A 75 1.20 27.39 -11.33
N LEU A 76 1.70 26.87 -10.21
CA LEU A 76 2.98 27.24 -9.62
C LEU A 76 4.15 26.85 -10.53
N PHE A 77 4.10 25.67 -11.15
CA PHE A 77 5.09 25.19 -12.12
C PHE A 77 4.55 25.22 -13.55
N THR A 78 4.18 26.43 -14.00
CA THR A 78 3.76 26.66 -15.39
C THR A 78 4.91 26.35 -16.35
N ALA A 79 4.62 25.58 -17.41
CA ALA A 79 5.63 25.21 -18.41
C ALA A 79 6.20 26.46 -19.11
N THR A 80 7.52 26.50 -19.27
CA THR A 80 8.23 27.62 -19.89
C THR A 80 8.63 27.27 -21.31
N THR A 81 8.70 28.29 -22.19
CA THR A 81 9.31 28.12 -23.51
C THR A 81 10.84 28.24 -23.40
N GLY A 82 11.49 27.11 -23.10
CA GLY A 82 12.94 27.05 -22.87
C GLY A 82 13.38 27.68 -21.54
N PHE A 83 14.64 28.10 -21.46
CA PHE A 83 15.21 28.74 -20.26
C PHE A 83 14.66 30.17 -20.09
N ALA A 84 13.87 30.37 -19.04
CA ALA A 84 13.21 31.62 -18.67
C ALA A 84 13.62 32.08 -17.26
N ASN A 85 12.95 33.13 -16.75
CA ASN A 85 13.15 33.67 -15.39
C ASN A 85 14.61 33.99 -15.05
N THR A 86 15.25 34.77 -15.93
CA THR A 86 16.66 35.13 -15.78
C THR A 86 16.87 36.00 -14.55
N SER A 87 17.74 35.57 -13.63
CA SER A 87 18.13 36.30 -12.43
C SER A 87 19.64 36.42 -12.32
N SER A 88 20.14 37.58 -11.92
CA SER A 88 21.56 37.85 -11.75
C SER A 88 21.96 37.67 -10.28
N HIS A 89 23.04 36.95 -10.05
CA HIS A 89 23.58 36.66 -8.71
C HIS A 89 25.04 37.11 -8.65
N ASN A 90 25.36 37.99 -7.71
CA ASN A 90 26.73 38.43 -7.47
C ASN A 90 27.47 37.38 -6.67
N GLY A 91 28.31 36.60 -7.34
CA GLY A 91 29.19 35.65 -6.67
C GLY A 91 30.52 36.26 -6.26
N VAL A 92 31.30 35.47 -5.51
CA VAL A 92 32.64 35.86 -5.04
C VAL A 92 33.65 35.83 -6.19
N HIS A 93 33.47 34.90 -7.14
CA HIS A 93 34.42 34.67 -8.24
C HIS A 93 33.93 35.15 -9.61
N ALA A 94 32.61 35.32 -9.78
CA ALA A 94 31.99 35.80 -11.02
C ALA A 94 30.58 36.35 -10.74
N VAL A 95 30.00 37.04 -11.73
CA VAL A 95 28.57 37.34 -11.75
C VAL A 95 27.87 36.23 -12.53
N PHE A 96 26.88 35.59 -11.88
CA PHE A 96 26.16 34.45 -12.43
C PHE A 96 24.78 34.87 -12.93
N SER A 97 24.35 34.28 -14.03
CA SER A 97 22.99 34.38 -14.56
C SER A 97 22.31 33.02 -14.43
N ARG A 98 21.25 32.95 -13.62
CA ARG A 98 20.45 31.74 -13.42
C ARG A 98 19.16 31.81 -14.23
N GLN A 99 18.84 30.73 -14.93
CA GLN A 99 17.60 30.54 -15.68
C GLN A 99 17.01 29.16 -15.35
N GLU A 100 15.70 29.01 -15.52
CA GLU A 100 15.00 27.75 -15.31
C GLU A 100 14.13 27.37 -16.52
N SER A 101 13.99 26.09 -16.78
CA SER A 101 13.12 25.54 -17.82
C SER A 101 12.22 24.49 -17.21
N ILE A 102 10.91 24.63 -17.41
CA ILE A 102 9.90 23.69 -16.90
C ILE A 102 9.19 23.09 -18.12
N ALA A 103 9.21 21.77 -18.25
CA ALA A 103 8.52 21.03 -19.30
C ALA A 103 7.57 20.00 -18.68
N GLN A 104 6.42 19.77 -19.33
CA GLN A 104 5.50 18.71 -18.94
C GLN A 104 6.05 17.34 -19.38
N ALA A 105 6.07 16.37 -18.47
CA ALA A 105 6.46 14.98 -18.74
C ALA A 105 5.44 14.02 -18.10
N SER A 106 4.38 13.66 -18.83
CA SER A 106 3.27 12.83 -18.30
C SER A 106 2.67 13.42 -17.01
N GLU A 107 2.82 12.73 -15.87
CA GLU A 107 2.33 13.14 -14.54
C GLU A 107 3.33 13.99 -13.75
N THR A 108 4.54 14.24 -14.28
CA THR A 108 5.58 15.02 -13.62
C THR A 108 5.98 16.25 -14.44
N LYS A 109 6.66 17.20 -13.78
CA LYS A 109 7.29 18.37 -14.38
C LYS A 109 8.79 18.12 -14.44
N GLN A 110 9.36 18.15 -15.64
CA GLN A 110 10.80 18.13 -15.81
C GLN A 110 11.36 19.54 -15.64
N ILE A 111 12.29 19.71 -14.72
CA ILE A 111 12.87 21.02 -14.37
C ILE A 111 14.37 21.00 -14.65
N ALA A 112 14.83 22.00 -15.41
CA ALA A 112 16.23 22.23 -15.68
C ALA A 112 16.65 23.61 -15.18
N ILE A 113 17.67 23.66 -14.32
CA ILE A 113 18.26 24.92 -13.84
C ILE A 113 19.60 25.11 -14.54
N LYS A 114 19.76 26.25 -15.23
CA LYS A 114 21.00 26.65 -15.89
C LYS A 114 21.60 27.86 -15.20
N VAL A 115 22.88 27.77 -14.88
CA VAL A 115 23.67 28.89 -14.35
C VAL A 115 24.84 29.15 -15.29
N SER A 116 24.92 30.36 -15.84
CA SER A 116 25.97 30.80 -16.77
C SER A 116 26.76 31.98 -16.21
N TRP A 117 28.07 32.04 -16.48
CA TRP A 117 28.94 33.14 -16.09
C TRP A 117 30.06 33.36 -17.11
N GLU A 118 30.68 34.54 -17.09
CA GLU A 118 31.91 34.79 -17.85
C GLU A 118 33.14 34.45 -17.01
N ASN A 119 34.08 33.69 -17.58
CA ASN A 119 35.35 33.40 -16.93
C ASN A 119 36.31 34.62 -17.00
N GLY A 120 37.48 34.52 -16.37
CA GLY A 120 38.47 35.60 -16.34
C GLY A 120 39.05 36.01 -17.72
N THR A 121 38.72 35.27 -18.78
CA THR A 121 39.11 35.56 -20.18
C THR A 121 37.94 36.09 -21.04
N GLY A 122 36.76 36.28 -20.44
CA GLY A 122 35.55 36.76 -21.13
C GLY A 122 34.82 35.68 -21.93
N VAL A 123 35.11 34.40 -21.68
CA VAL A 123 34.40 33.27 -22.31
C VAL A 123 33.25 32.84 -21.39
N SER A 124 32.06 32.65 -21.96
CA SER A 124 30.88 32.18 -21.22
C SER A 124 30.99 30.69 -20.93
N GLU A 125 30.79 30.33 -19.68
CA GLU A 125 30.70 28.97 -19.15
C GLU A 125 29.30 28.73 -18.58
N GLU A 126 28.86 27.48 -18.52
CA GLU A 126 27.56 27.12 -17.94
C GLU A 126 27.55 25.76 -17.23
N VAL A 127 26.61 25.63 -16.30
CA VAL A 127 26.24 24.37 -15.62
C VAL A 127 24.73 24.21 -15.71
N ILE A 128 24.28 23.01 -16.07
CA ILE A 128 22.86 22.65 -16.11
C ILE A 128 22.65 21.44 -15.21
N ILE A 129 21.70 21.53 -14.30
CA ILE A 129 21.19 20.40 -13.53
C ILE A 129 19.73 20.16 -13.89
N GLN A 130 19.32 18.89 -13.92
CA GLN A 130 17.98 18.46 -14.29
C GLN A 130 17.40 17.57 -13.21
N SER A 131 16.10 17.70 -12.96
CA SER A 131 15.33 16.86 -12.03
C SER A 131 13.88 16.77 -12.52
N GLU A 132 13.10 15.90 -11.90
CA GLU A 132 11.67 15.76 -12.13
C GLU A 132 10.95 16.01 -10.80
N LEU A 133 9.89 16.81 -10.85
CA LEU A 133 9.00 17.05 -9.71
C LEU A 133 7.63 16.47 -10.04
N GLY A 134 7.11 15.61 -9.17
CA GLY A 134 5.72 15.18 -9.17
C GLY A 134 4.99 15.84 -7.99
N PHE A 135 3.69 16.08 -8.16
CA PHE A 135 2.86 16.45 -7.03
C PHE A 135 2.49 15.18 -6.25
N LYS A 136 2.69 15.22 -4.93
CA LYS A 136 2.14 14.24 -4.00
C LYS A 136 1.47 15.03 -2.90
N SER A 137 0.15 14.88 -2.75
CA SER A 137 -0.59 15.62 -1.73
C SER A 137 -0.04 15.30 -0.33
N PRO A 138 0.31 16.31 0.49
CA PRO A 138 0.71 16.11 1.89
C PRO A 138 -0.37 15.35 2.70
N ALA A 139 -1.65 15.58 2.40
CA ALA A 139 -2.78 14.87 3.01
C ALA A 139 -2.82 13.36 2.67
N LEU A 140 -2.19 12.95 1.56
CA LEU A 140 -2.05 11.55 1.15
C LEU A 140 -0.90 10.83 1.87
N VAL A 141 0.04 11.57 2.48
CA VAL A 141 1.19 10.99 3.18
C VAL A 141 0.76 10.32 4.50
N GLY A 142 -0.32 10.81 5.13
CA GLY A 142 -0.95 10.15 6.30
C GLY A 142 -1.74 8.88 5.95
N GLU A 143 -2.21 8.72 4.71
CA GLU A 143 -2.90 7.50 4.24
C GLU A 143 -1.94 6.49 3.58
N LEU A 144 -0.72 6.92 3.23
CA LEU A 144 0.34 6.10 2.64
C LEU A 144 1.31 5.61 3.72
N ASP A 145 0.78 4.86 4.69
CA ASP A 145 1.63 3.95 5.46
C ASP A 145 2.12 2.85 4.49
N ASP A 146 3.44 2.86 4.32
CA ASP A 146 4.36 2.10 3.48
C ASP A 146 3.87 1.21 2.32
N TYR A 147 4.53 1.44 1.18
CA TYR A 147 4.42 0.68 -0.05
C TYR A 147 5.16 -0.65 0.12
N ASP A 148 4.43 -1.75 0.37
CA ASP A 148 4.85 -3.07 -0.10
C ASP A 148 3.76 -3.65 -1.00
N ALA A 149 4.17 -4.07 -2.20
CA ALA A 149 3.33 -4.57 -3.28
C ALA A 149 2.65 -5.93 -2.98
N ASN A 150 2.54 -6.29 -1.70
CA ASN A 150 1.87 -7.48 -1.16
C ASN A 150 0.91 -7.14 0.00
N GLY A 151 0.60 -5.87 0.24
CA GLY A 151 -0.44 -5.46 1.20
C GLY A 151 -1.85 -5.86 0.74
N PRO A 152 -2.80 -6.11 1.66
CA PRO A 152 -4.16 -6.52 1.30
C PRO A 152 -4.80 -5.51 0.34
N MET A 153 -5.54 -6.01 -0.66
CA MET A 153 -6.28 -5.19 -1.65
C MET A 153 -7.39 -4.31 -1.05
N VAL A 154 -7.50 -4.27 0.29
CA VAL A 154 -8.41 -3.42 1.06
C VAL A 154 -7.54 -2.51 1.92
N ARG A 155 -7.51 -1.22 1.57
CA ARG A 155 -6.82 -0.18 2.36
C ARG A 155 -7.50 -0.04 3.73
N SER A 156 -6.73 0.40 4.73
CA SER A 156 -7.29 0.65 6.07
C SER A 156 -8.36 1.74 5.99
N ALA A 157 -9.38 1.62 6.84
CA ALA A 157 -10.50 2.54 6.85
C ALA A 157 -10.21 3.84 7.61
N THR A 158 -8.96 4.06 8.07
CA THR A 158 -8.50 5.08 9.03
C THR A 158 -8.96 6.51 8.71
N GLY A 159 -9.14 6.86 7.43
CA GLY A 159 -9.34 8.26 7.04
C GLY A 159 -8.11 9.09 7.41
N ARG A 160 -8.27 10.41 7.50
CA ARG A 160 -7.17 11.35 7.84
C ARG A 160 -7.03 11.69 9.33
N ALA A 161 -7.81 11.03 10.19
CA ALA A 161 -7.70 11.18 11.62
C ALA A 161 -6.72 10.14 12.19
N GLU A 162 -5.93 10.55 13.17
CA GLU A 162 -5.06 9.69 13.95
C GLU A 162 -5.63 9.54 15.36
N LEU A 163 -5.31 8.42 16.02
CA LEU A 163 -5.59 8.27 17.44
C LEU A 163 -4.84 9.36 18.21
N GLY A 164 -5.55 10.01 19.12
CA GLY A 164 -5.01 11.13 19.87
C GLY A 164 -3.85 10.73 20.78
N GLU A 165 -2.86 11.61 20.87
CA GLU A 165 -1.75 11.48 21.81
C GLU A 165 -1.75 12.65 22.81
N GLY A 166 -1.58 12.30 24.09
CA GLY A 166 -1.43 13.26 25.17
C GLY A 166 -2.73 13.71 25.81
N GLU A 167 -2.62 14.75 26.63
CA GLU A 167 -3.70 15.25 27.48
C GLU A 167 -3.88 16.77 27.28
N VAL A 168 -5.03 17.27 27.71
CA VAL A 168 -5.35 18.70 27.81
C VAL A 168 -4.46 19.35 28.87
N LEU A 169 -3.78 20.43 28.50
CA LEU A 169 -2.89 21.18 29.39
C LEU A 169 -3.63 22.32 30.09
N ALA A 170 -3.09 22.81 31.21
CA ALA A 170 -3.68 23.94 31.95
C ALA A 170 -3.72 25.27 31.18
N THR A 171 -2.96 25.37 30.10
CA THR A 171 -2.94 26.54 29.19
C THR A 171 -3.84 26.38 27.99
N ASP A 172 -4.39 25.18 27.77
CA ASP A 172 -5.19 24.88 26.60
C ASP A 172 -6.59 25.48 26.74
N SER A 173 -7.16 25.91 25.61
CA SER A 173 -8.55 26.38 25.51
C SER A 173 -9.33 25.35 24.69
N VAL A 174 -10.24 24.65 25.35
CA VAL A 174 -11.08 23.62 24.73
C VAL A 174 -12.49 24.17 24.52
N ASP A 175 -13.04 24.01 23.31
CA ASP A 175 -14.43 24.36 23.00
C ASP A 175 -15.34 23.13 23.09
N LEU A 176 -16.07 23.00 24.21
CA LEU A 176 -17.12 21.98 24.39
C LEU A 176 -18.46 22.36 23.77
N ALA A 177 -18.68 23.66 23.49
CA ALA A 177 -19.97 24.16 23.04
C ALA A 177 -20.22 23.84 21.57
N ALA A 178 -19.15 23.69 20.78
CA ALA A 178 -19.23 23.28 19.38
C ALA A 178 -19.94 21.93 19.21
N ASN A 179 -19.58 20.95 20.03
CA ASN A 179 -20.04 19.56 19.88
C ASN A 179 -21.29 19.25 20.73
N GLY A 180 -21.39 19.82 21.93
CA GLY A 180 -22.59 19.66 22.78
C GLY A 180 -22.81 18.25 23.35
N ASP A 181 -21.80 17.37 23.31
CA ASP A 181 -21.83 15.97 23.77
C ASP A 181 -20.79 15.64 24.87
N LEU A 182 -20.20 16.70 25.45
CA LEU A 182 -19.08 16.68 26.40
C LEU A 182 -17.70 16.38 25.80
N THR A 183 -17.60 16.17 24.49
CA THR A 183 -16.30 16.24 23.80
C THR A 183 -15.97 17.67 23.45
N GLY A 184 -14.67 17.94 23.27
CA GLY A 184 -14.16 19.28 23.01
C GLY A 184 -13.23 19.34 21.81
N LEU A 185 -13.24 20.49 21.14
CA LEU A 185 -12.26 20.81 20.12
C LEU A 185 -11.11 21.63 20.72
N LEU A 186 -9.90 21.17 20.48
CA LEU A 186 -8.66 21.79 20.95
C LEU A 186 -7.77 22.14 19.75
N ASP A 187 -7.52 23.44 19.57
CA ASP A 187 -6.54 23.98 18.63
C ASP A 187 -5.39 24.64 19.43
N ARG A 188 -4.15 24.20 19.18
CA ARG A 188 -2.94 24.75 19.82
C ARG A 188 -2.22 25.78 18.93
N GLY A 189 -2.76 26.07 17.76
CA GLY A 189 -2.17 26.96 16.76
C GLY A 189 -1.04 26.32 15.95
N ASP A 190 -0.87 25.00 16.04
CA ASP A 190 0.19 24.23 15.40
C ASP A 190 -0.24 23.57 14.08
N GLY A 191 -1.45 23.86 13.59
CA GLY A 191 -1.99 23.28 12.36
C GLY A 191 -2.86 22.03 12.60
N ASP A 192 -2.78 21.44 13.79
CA ASP A 192 -3.53 20.24 14.15
C ASP A 192 -4.82 20.61 14.92
N LEU A 193 -5.94 19.96 14.55
CA LEU A 193 -7.17 20.02 15.33
C LEU A 193 -7.33 18.74 16.15
N ARG A 194 -7.55 18.87 17.45
CA ARG A 194 -7.63 17.74 18.39
C ARG A 194 -9.03 17.61 18.97
N LEU A 195 -9.50 16.37 19.12
CA LEU A 195 -10.71 16.04 19.84
C LEU A 195 -10.35 15.56 21.24
N THR A 196 -11.03 16.07 22.26
CA THR A 196 -10.81 15.73 23.67
C THR A 196 -12.06 15.11 24.29
N ASN A 197 -11.88 14.28 25.31
CA ASN A 197 -13.01 13.70 26.07
C ASN A 197 -13.54 14.64 27.19
N GLY A 198 -13.04 15.87 27.25
CA GLY A 198 -13.43 16.91 28.20
C GLY A 198 -12.58 18.18 28.06
N ASP A 199 -12.80 19.16 28.94
CA ASP A 199 -12.12 20.48 28.94
C ASP A 199 -11.14 20.69 30.10
N GLN A 200 -11.00 19.73 30.99
CA GLN A 200 -10.20 19.85 32.19
C GLN A 200 -8.75 19.42 31.94
N THR A 201 -7.82 20.01 32.69
CA THR A 201 -6.42 19.58 32.64
C THR A 201 -6.30 18.11 33.04
N GLY A 202 -5.68 17.31 32.18
CA GLY A 202 -5.54 15.86 32.35
C GLY A 202 -6.62 15.04 31.63
N ASP A 203 -7.59 15.68 30.97
CA ASP A 203 -8.49 15.00 30.04
C ASP A 203 -7.71 14.54 28.80
N ASP A 204 -8.10 13.41 28.20
CA ASP A 204 -7.35 12.79 27.12
C ASP A 204 -7.66 13.45 25.77
N VAL A 205 -6.62 13.61 24.95
CA VAL A 205 -6.78 13.85 23.50
C VAL A 205 -7.08 12.49 22.87
N VAL A 206 -8.29 12.34 22.31
CA VAL A 206 -8.79 11.05 21.81
C VAL A 206 -8.59 10.88 20.30
N LEU A 207 -8.61 11.97 19.54
CA LEU A 207 -8.30 11.99 18.11
C LEU A 207 -7.55 13.26 17.72
N THR A 208 -6.76 13.18 16.66
CA THR A 208 -6.06 14.32 16.06
C THR A 208 -6.25 14.32 14.55
N LEU A 209 -6.65 15.45 13.98
CA LEU A 209 -6.56 15.74 12.55
C LEU A 209 -5.30 16.54 12.30
N LYS A 210 -4.36 15.93 11.57
CA LYS A 210 -3.13 16.58 11.13
C LYS A 210 -3.40 17.60 10.04
N ASP A 211 -2.74 18.74 10.12
CA ASP A 211 -2.83 19.83 9.13
C ASP A 211 -4.28 20.23 8.81
N ALA A 212 -5.19 20.10 9.79
CA ALA A 212 -6.59 20.50 9.65
C ALA A 212 -6.75 22.00 9.42
N CYS A 213 -5.75 22.76 9.86
CA CYS A 213 -5.78 24.19 10.05
C CYS A 213 -4.68 24.84 9.21
N GLU A 214 -5.02 25.75 8.31
CA GLU A 214 -4.02 26.47 7.49
C GLU A 214 -3.08 27.36 8.33
N LEU A 215 -1.78 27.21 8.10
CA LEU A 215 -0.72 28.01 8.69
C LEU A 215 -0.14 28.99 7.64
N ASP A 216 0.23 30.19 8.08
CA ASP A 216 0.89 31.16 7.23
C ASP A 216 2.38 30.82 7.00
N THR A 217 3.08 31.63 6.20
CA THR A 217 4.51 31.40 5.90
C THR A 217 5.44 31.49 7.12
N ASN A 218 4.97 32.01 8.25
CA ASN A 218 5.72 32.06 9.51
C ASN A 218 5.40 30.86 10.43
N GLY A 219 4.47 29.99 10.02
CA GLY A 219 3.97 28.87 10.82
C GLY A 219 2.89 29.29 11.81
N ASP A 220 2.31 30.49 11.68
CA ASP A 220 1.26 30.98 12.55
C ASP A 220 -0.14 30.65 11.99
N ARG A 221 -1.10 30.38 12.87
CA ARG A 221 -2.49 30.06 12.51
C ARG A 221 -3.16 31.21 11.73
N THR A 222 -3.72 30.90 10.55
CA THR A 222 -4.51 31.85 9.76
C THR A 222 -5.92 32.07 10.32
N ASP A 223 -6.62 33.10 9.83
CA ASP A 223 -8.04 33.37 10.19
C ASP A 223 -9.04 32.39 9.54
N LEU A 224 -8.59 31.48 8.66
CA LEU A 224 -9.45 30.51 7.99
C LEU A 224 -9.84 29.39 8.96
N PRO A 225 -11.13 28.96 8.99
CA PRO A 225 -11.56 27.91 9.90
C PRO A 225 -10.84 26.59 9.61
N CYS A 226 -10.55 25.82 10.66
CA CYS A 226 -9.99 24.47 10.47
C CYS A 226 -11.03 23.58 9.80
N THR A 227 -10.55 22.57 9.08
CA THR A 227 -11.36 21.43 8.66
C THR A 227 -11.82 20.67 9.90
N GLY A 228 -13.13 20.50 10.06
CA GLY A 228 -13.72 19.78 11.18
C GLY A 228 -13.64 18.25 11.04
N PHE A 229 -13.91 17.56 12.15
CA PHE A 229 -14.12 16.12 12.16
C PHE A 229 -15.40 15.75 11.41
N VAL A 230 -15.42 14.54 10.87
CA VAL A 230 -16.66 13.91 10.40
C VAL A 230 -17.44 13.45 11.61
N GLU A 231 -18.72 13.76 11.65
CA GLU A 231 -19.63 13.43 12.74
C GLU A 231 -20.73 12.50 12.22
N ILE A 232 -20.75 11.26 12.71
CA ILE A 232 -21.84 10.33 12.44
C ILE A 232 -22.59 10.05 13.74
N SER A 233 -23.83 10.51 13.82
CA SER A 233 -24.64 10.52 15.04
C SER A 233 -25.96 9.78 14.89
N GLY A 234 -26.45 9.25 16.00
CA GLY A 234 -27.71 8.52 16.06
C GLY A 234 -28.09 8.21 17.50
N ARG A 235 -29.13 7.41 17.66
CA ARG A 235 -29.63 6.92 18.95
C ARG A 235 -29.57 5.41 19.00
N VAL A 236 -29.24 4.90 20.18
CA VAL A 236 -29.38 3.48 20.48
C VAL A 236 -30.65 3.29 21.30
N TYR A 237 -31.64 2.63 20.73
CA TYR A 237 -32.86 2.22 21.42
C TYR A 237 -32.71 0.80 21.96
N ILE A 238 -33.34 0.55 23.10
CA ILE A 238 -33.43 -0.76 23.74
C ILE A 238 -34.93 -1.04 23.92
N ASP A 239 -35.46 -2.05 23.21
CA ASP A 239 -36.87 -2.47 23.34
C ASP A 239 -37.07 -3.09 24.71
N THR A 240 -37.85 -2.43 25.58
CA THR A 240 -38.01 -2.85 26.97
C THR A 240 -38.87 -4.11 27.10
N ALA A 241 -39.71 -4.38 26.10
CA ALA A 241 -40.60 -5.53 26.06
C ALA A 241 -39.83 -6.84 25.85
N THR A 242 -38.84 -6.85 24.94
CA THR A 242 -38.04 -8.05 24.64
C THR A 242 -36.68 -8.06 25.33
N GLN A 243 -36.07 -6.89 25.56
CA GLN A 243 -34.73 -6.75 26.12
C GLN A 243 -34.74 -5.88 27.39
N SER A 244 -35.01 -6.52 28.53
CA SER A 244 -35.01 -5.87 29.84
C SER A 244 -33.75 -6.09 30.67
N LYS A 245 -32.79 -6.88 30.16
CA LYS A 245 -31.64 -7.39 30.95
C LYS A 245 -30.35 -6.63 30.74
N VAL A 246 -30.23 -5.91 29.62
CA VAL A 246 -29.03 -5.13 29.26
C VAL A 246 -29.18 -3.71 29.80
N ALA A 247 -28.16 -3.22 30.51
CA ALA A 247 -28.11 -1.83 30.93
C ALA A 247 -27.52 -0.95 29.81
N PRO A 248 -27.90 0.34 29.72
CA PRO A 248 -27.34 1.25 28.71
C PRO A 248 -25.81 1.32 28.72
N GLY A 249 -25.19 1.30 29.91
CA GLY A 249 -23.73 1.31 30.06
C GLY A 249 -23.01 0.12 29.43
N ASP A 250 -23.68 -1.04 29.36
CA ASP A 250 -23.14 -2.29 28.81
C ASP A 250 -23.07 -2.27 27.28
N ILE A 251 -23.69 -1.27 26.62
CA ILE A 251 -23.80 -1.17 25.16
C ILE A 251 -22.80 -0.13 24.65
N TYR A 252 -21.73 -0.59 24.03
CA TYR A 252 -20.69 0.24 23.44
C TYR A 252 -20.97 0.47 21.96
N VAL A 253 -20.91 1.72 21.52
CA VAL A 253 -20.88 2.05 20.09
C VAL A 253 -19.41 2.11 19.69
N LYS A 254 -19.05 1.38 18.64
CA LYS A 254 -17.68 1.31 18.14
C LYS A 254 -17.66 1.56 16.64
N ALA A 255 -16.74 2.44 16.23
CA ALA A 255 -16.38 2.63 14.84
C ALA A 255 -15.07 1.89 14.55
N SER A 256 -14.86 1.54 13.29
CA SER A 256 -13.64 0.88 12.83
C SER A 256 -12.47 1.85 12.78
N ASP A 257 -11.26 1.36 13.09
CA ASP A 257 -9.99 2.09 12.92
C ASP A 257 -9.86 3.35 13.82
N ALA A 258 -9.17 4.40 13.37
CA ALA A 258 -9.04 5.69 14.06
C ALA A 258 -10.38 6.45 14.12
N ALA A 259 -11.17 6.15 15.15
CA ALA A 259 -12.43 6.82 15.42
C ALA A 259 -12.74 6.82 16.92
N TYR A 260 -13.50 7.83 17.37
CA TYR A 260 -13.93 7.97 18.75
C TYR A 260 -15.44 8.17 18.79
N CYS A 261 -16.14 7.23 19.44
CA CYS A 261 -17.59 7.29 19.61
C CYS A 261 -17.94 7.70 21.03
N GLN A 262 -18.44 8.92 21.17
CA GLN A 262 -18.99 9.44 22.41
C GLN A 262 -20.43 8.93 22.59
N ARG A 263 -20.77 8.52 23.81
CA ARG A 263 -22.13 8.09 24.19
C ARG A 263 -22.62 8.99 25.32
N TYR A 264 -23.80 9.56 25.17
CA TYR A 264 -24.32 10.53 26.13
C TYR A 264 -25.85 10.49 26.17
N TYR A 265 -26.41 11.13 27.19
CA TYR A 265 -27.85 11.36 27.29
C TYR A 265 -28.12 12.69 27.98
N TYR A 266 -29.31 13.25 27.76
CA TYR A 266 -29.76 14.43 28.49
C TYR A 266 -30.44 14.02 29.82
N ASP A 267 -30.08 14.62 30.94
CA ASP A 267 -30.79 14.37 32.19
C ASP A 267 -32.18 15.06 32.20
N GLY A 268 -32.97 14.82 33.25
CA GLY A 268 -34.30 15.43 33.41
C GLY A 268 -34.29 16.97 33.53
N SER A 269 -33.11 17.60 33.64
CA SER A 269 -32.91 19.05 33.61
C SER A 269 -32.44 19.57 32.25
N GLY A 270 -32.24 18.69 31.27
CA GLY A 270 -31.73 19.01 29.93
C GLY A 270 -30.20 19.15 29.88
N LYS A 271 -29.48 18.75 30.93
CA LYS A 271 -28.01 18.77 30.97
C LYS A 271 -27.46 17.46 30.41
N VAL A 272 -26.41 17.53 29.60
CA VAL A 272 -25.74 16.35 29.03
C VAL A 272 -24.96 15.58 30.11
N ALA A 273 -25.05 14.26 30.08
CA ALA A 273 -24.30 13.32 30.90
C ALA A 273 -23.71 12.18 30.04
N VAL A 274 -22.52 11.71 30.38
CA VAL A 274 -21.85 10.59 29.69
C VAL A 274 -22.53 9.26 30.02
N VAL A 275 -22.58 8.35 29.05
CA VAL A 275 -22.91 6.94 29.27
C VAL A 275 -21.63 6.12 29.47
N ASP A 276 -21.43 5.66 30.71
CA ASP A 276 -20.32 4.81 31.14
C ASP A 276 -20.82 3.45 31.66
N SER A 277 -19.92 2.59 32.13
CA SER A 277 -20.27 1.26 32.66
C SER A 277 -21.09 1.29 33.95
N GLU A 278 -21.17 2.43 34.65
CA GLU A 278 -22.00 2.60 35.85
C GLU A 278 -23.41 3.10 35.49
N THR A 279 -23.64 3.49 34.24
CA THR A 279 -24.89 4.07 33.77
C THR A 279 -25.97 3.01 33.62
N THR A 280 -26.93 3.03 34.54
CA THR A 280 -28.09 2.11 34.58
C THR A 280 -29.39 2.74 34.06
N SER A 281 -29.39 4.05 33.86
CA SER A 281 -30.55 4.83 33.41
C SER A 281 -30.30 5.48 32.07
N ALA A 282 -31.32 5.51 31.23
CA ALA A 282 -31.36 6.16 29.92
C ALA A 282 -32.71 6.88 29.78
N HIS A 283 -32.91 7.66 28.72
CA HIS A 283 -34.23 8.22 28.43
C HIS A 283 -35.23 7.12 28.19
N ILE A 284 -36.48 7.38 28.58
CA ILE A 284 -37.58 6.43 28.42
C ILE A 284 -38.66 7.14 27.60
N THR A 285 -39.15 6.46 26.56
CA THR A 285 -40.24 6.97 25.73
C THR A 285 -41.56 7.03 26.51
N ALA A 286 -42.57 7.73 25.98
CA ALA A 286 -43.78 8.09 26.73
C ALA A 286 -44.55 6.89 27.32
N ASN A 287 -44.60 5.76 26.63
CA ASN A 287 -45.22 4.51 27.10
C ASN A 287 -44.18 3.50 27.65
N SER A 288 -42.92 3.90 27.78
CA SER A 288 -41.80 3.05 28.19
C SER A 288 -41.51 1.88 27.27
N ASP A 289 -41.92 1.96 26.00
CA ASP A 289 -41.62 0.92 25.01
C ASP A 289 -40.10 0.83 24.73
N TYR A 290 -39.40 1.98 24.73
CA TYR A 290 -37.96 2.04 24.52
C TYR A 290 -37.22 2.80 25.62
N LYS A 291 -36.01 2.33 25.91
CA LYS A 291 -34.96 3.14 26.53
C LYS A 291 -34.00 3.62 25.45
N TYR A 292 -33.48 4.84 25.52
CA TYR A 292 -32.50 5.28 24.54
C TYR A 292 -31.47 6.27 25.08
N TYR A 293 -30.32 6.31 24.41
CA TYR A 293 -29.27 7.30 24.58
C TYR A 293 -28.70 7.69 23.22
N GLU A 294 -28.04 8.84 23.16
CA GLU A 294 -27.42 9.40 21.97
C GLU A 294 -25.97 8.95 21.83
N TYR A 295 -25.50 8.84 20.58
CA TYR A 295 -24.09 8.65 20.29
C TYR A 295 -23.65 9.56 19.14
N THR A 296 -22.37 9.93 19.16
CA THR A 296 -21.72 10.65 18.07
C THR A 296 -20.33 10.08 17.88
N CYS A 297 -20.05 9.58 16.68
CA CYS A 297 -18.74 9.08 16.30
C CYS A 297 -18.01 10.15 15.48
N TYR A 298 -16.82 10.52 15.96
CA TYR A 298 -15.91 11.44 15.30
C TYR A 298 -14.87 10.66 14.51
N LEU A 299 -14.70 11.03 13.24
CA LEU A 299 -13.82 10.36 12.29
C LEU A 299 -13.08 11.40 11.43
N GLY A 300 -12.06 10.97 10.70
CA GLY A 300 -11.42 11.81 9.67
C GLY A 300 -12.10 11.69 8.31
N GLY A 301 -11.95 12.71 7.46
CA GLY A 301 -12.31 12.58 6.05
C GLY A 301 -11.58 11.42 5.38
N GLY A 302 -12.19 10.81 4.38
CA GLY A 302 -11.69 9.61 3.71
C GLY A 302 -11.99 8.30 4.45
N TRP A 303 -12.60 8.34 5.64
CA TRP A 303 -12.98 7.14 6.39
C TRP A 303 -14.09 6.32 5.68
N HIS A 304 -13.94 5.00 5.61
CA HIS A 304 -14.91 4.09 4.97
C HIS A 304 -15.02 2.74 5.70
N GLY A 305 -15.48 2.81 6.95
CA GLY A 305 -15.55 1.67 7.85
C GLY A 305 -16.95 1.32 8.31
N ASN A 306 -17.02 0.66 9.46
CA ASN A 306 -18.26 0.19 10.08
C ASN A 306 -18.47 0.89 11.42
N ILE A 307 -19.72 1.23 11.73
CA ILE A 307 -20.16 1.61 13.09
C ILE A 307 -21.12 0.53 13.58
N GLY A 308 -20.91 0.01 14.78
CA GLY A 308 -21.79 -1.01 15.32
C GLY A 308 -21.83 -1.03 16.83
N LEU A 309 -22.65 -1.95 17.35
CA LEU A 309 -22.85 -2.16 18.78
C LEU A 309 -22.00 -3.32 19.27
N VAL A 310 -21.38 -3.15 20.43
CA VAL A 310 -20.63 -4.17 21.16
C VAL A 310 -21.15 -4.22 22.59
N LEU A 311 -21.58 -5.40 23.05
CA LEU A 311 -22.03 -5.60 24.42
C LEU A 311 -20.87 -6.10 25.30
N GLU A 312 -20.80 -5.67 26.57
CA GLU A 312 -19.75 -6.09 27.52
C GLU A 312 -19.66 -7.62 27.71
N GLY A 313 -20.79 -8.32 27.60
CA GLY A 313 -20.88 -9.79 27.61
C GLY A 313 -20.81 -10.47 26.24
N GLY A 314 -20.59 -9.69 25.18
CA GLY A 314 -20.82 -10.08 23.78
C GLY A 314 -22.30 -10.10 23.41
N ILE A 315 -22.60 -9.95 22.12
CA ILE A 315 -23.96 -10.12 21.60
C ILE A 315 -24.33 -11.60 21.76
N SER A 316 -25.27 -11.91 22.66
CA SER A 316 -25.76 -13.29 22.80
C SER A 316 -26.53 -13.68 21.54
N ARG A 317 -26.75 -14.98 21.31
CA ARG A 317 -27.51 -15.43 20.13
C ARG A 317 -28.91 -14.81 20.05
N ASN A 318 -29.47 -14.38 21.18
CA ASN A 318 -30.80 -13.80 21.30
C ASN A 318 -30.81 -12.27 21.21
N ASP A 319 -29.65 -11.61 21.31
CA ASP A 319 -29.57 -10.16 21.22
C ASP A 319 -29.49 -9.79 19.74
N LYS A 320 -30.54 -9.13 19.22
CA LYS A 320 -30.63 -8.71 17.81
C LYS A 320 -30.70 -7.20 17.73
N VAL A 321 -30.13 -6.65 16.67
CA VAL A 321 -30.09 -5.21 16.43
C VAL A 321 -30.83 -4.94 15.13
N CYS A 322 -31.98 -4.28 15.26
CA CYS A 322 -32.83 -3.88 14.14
C CYS A 322 -32.39 -2.52 13.61
N MET A 323 -32.40 -2.40 12.29
CA MET A 323 -32.00 -1.21 11.52
C MET A 323 -32.94 -1.07 10.31
N GLY A 324 -32.92 0.08 9.61
CA GLY A 324 -33.72 0.31 8.40
C GLY A 324 -35.05 1.04 8.64
N ASP A 325 -35.79 1.30 7.57
CA ASP A 325 -37.04 2.04 7.58
C ASP A 325 -38.26 1.09 7.49
N PRO A 326 -39.00 0.86 8.60
CA PRO A 326 -40.15 -0.03 8.64
C PRO A 326 -41.37 0.50 7.87
N THR A 327 -41.29 1.74 7.37
CA THR A 327 -42.33 2.42 6.60
C THR A 327 -42.01 2.50 5.12
N SER A 328 -40.78 2.15 4.72
CA SER A 328 -40.36 2.17 3.33
C SER A 328 -40.87 0.95 2.57
N VAL A 329 -40.96 1.09 1.25
CA VAL A 329 -41.21 -0.01 0.30
C VAL A 329 -40.01 -0.22 -0.63
N ASN A 330 -38.93 0.52 -0.39
CA ASN A 330 -37.67 0.41 -1.12
C ASN A 330 -36.83 -0.71 -0.48
N PRO A 331 -36.44 -1.76 -1.22
CA PRO A 331 -35.63 -2.86 -0.67
C PRO A 331 -34.28 -2.41 -0.09
N TRP A 332 -33.72 -1.27 -0.54
CA TRP A 332 -32.47 -0.71 -0.01
C TRP A 332 -32.63 0.06 1.31
N GLU A 333 -33.88 0.22 1.76
CA GLU A 333 -34.23 0.88 3.02
C GLU A 333 -34.99 -0.09 3.92
N ASP A 334 -35.08 -1.37 3.53
CA ASP A 334 -35.85 -2.37 4.26
C ASP A 334 -35.27 -2.61 5.65
N THR A 335 -36.10 -3.13 6.54
CA THR A 335 -35.61 -3.45 7.88
C THR A 335 -34.66 -4.62 7.84
N GLU A 336 -33.53 -4.51 8.55
CA GLU A 336 -32.49 -5.55 8.58
C GLU A 336 -32.03 -5.83 10.01
N ILE A 337 -31.59 -7.06 10.25
CA ILE A 337 -30.98 -7.48 11.53
C ILE A 337 -29.46 -7.52 11.39
N ALA A 338 -28.79 -6.45 11.82
CA ALA A 338 -27.34 -6.35 11.78
C ALA A 338 -26.78 -5.66 13.02
N GLY A 339 -25.70 -6.21 13.59
CA GLY A 339 -24.99 -5.60 14.72
C GLY A 339 -24.13 -4.39 14.35
N ARG A 340 -24.06 -4.04 13.06
CA ARG A 340 -23.23 -2.96 12.51
C ARG A 340 -23.88 -2.39 11.25
N ARG A 341 -23.56 -1.13 10.96
CA ARG A 341 -23.80 -0.48 9.67
C ARG A 341 -22.47 -0.20 8.97
N VAL A 342 -22.39 -0.50 7.69
CA VAL A 342 -21.24 -0.21 6.83
C VAL A 342 -21.43 1.14 6.15
N TYR A 343 -20.39 1.97 6.14
CA TYR A 343 -20.39 3.28 5.49
C TYR A 343 -19.35 3.27 4.40
N ARG A 344 -19.78 3.32 3.14
CA ARG A 344 -18.86 3.20 2.01
C ARG A 344 -19.41 3.85 0.75
N GLY A 345 -18.52 4.54 0.04
CA GLY A 345 -18.74 4.96 -1.34
C GLY A 345 -17.97 4.07 -2.30
N MET A 346 -18.36 4.10 -3.57
CA MET A 346 -17.75 3.32 -4.64
C MET A 346 -17.43 4.23 -5.83
N ALA A 347 -16.15 4.43 -6.09
CA ALA A 347 -15.67 5.22 -7.21
C ALA A 347 -15.13 4.30 -8.32
N TYR A 348 -15.10 4.78 -9.55
CA TYR A 348 -14.50 4.09 -10.69
C TYR A 348 -13.52 5.01 -11.42
N ASP A 349 -12.57 4.38 -12.10
CA ASP A 349 -11.58 5.05 -12.93
C ASP A 349 -11.97 4.96 -14.42
N PHE A 350 -11.27 5.67 -15.29
CA PHE A 350 -11.47 5.69 -16.72
C PHE A 350 -10.33 5.00 -17.48
N THR A 351 -10.64 4.35 -18.60
CA THR A 351 -9.62 3.78 -19.51
C THR A 351 -8.99 4.82 -20.43
N ASP A 352 -9.58 6.01 -20.50
CA ASP A 352 -9.22 7.07 -21.43
C ASP A 352 -9.09 8.43 -20.73
N ASP A 353 -8.18 9.26 -21.22
CA ASP A 353 -7.97 10.64 -20.73
C ASP A 353 -9.16 11.58 -21.04
N THR A 354 -10.22 11.06 -21.68
CA THR A 354 -11.43 11.83 -22.02
C THR A 354 -12.56 11.63 -21.01
N ASN A 355 -12.36 10.79 -19.99
CA ASN A 355 -13.31 10.45 -18.94
C ASN A 355 -14.66 9.94 -19.50
N THR A 356 -14.63 9.16 -20.58
CA THR A 356 -15.86 8.65 -21.23
C THR A 356 -16.11 7.17 -21.01
N THR A 357 -15.05 6.38 -20.85
CA THR A 357 -15.15 4.92 -20.75
C THR A 357 -14.65 4.44 -19.38
N LYS A 358 -15.54 3.81 -18.60
CA LYS A 358 -15.20 3.24 -17.29
C LYS A 358 -14.19 2.10 -17.41
N LEU A 359 -13.23 2.05 -16.50
CA LEU A 359 -12.24 0.98 -16.36
C LEU A 359 -12.91 -0.36 -16.11
N ARG A 360 -12.50 -1.38 -16.87
CA ARG A 360 -13.05 -2.74 -16.79
C ARG A 360 -11.95 -3.78 -16.62
N ASP A 361 -12.29 -4.87 -15.96
CA ASP A 361 -11.42 -6.04 -15.79
C ASP A 361 -11.36 -6.90 -17.08
N ALA A 362 -10.62 -8.02 -17.03
CA ALA A 362 -10.50 -8.95 -18.14
C ALA A 362 -11.82 -9.65 -18.53
N ASN A 363 -12.81 -9.67 -17.63
CA ASN A 363 -14.13 -10.25 -17.85
C ASN A 363 -15.14 -9.22 -18.40
N GLY A 364 -14.77 -7.93 -18.41
CA GLY A 364 -15.61 -6.84 -18.87
C GLY A 364 -16.44 -6.19 -17.76
N ASP A 365 -16.19 -6.50 -16.49
CA ASP A 365 -16.87 -5.89 -15.35
C ASP A 365 -16.20 -4.59 -14.92
N ILE A 366 -16.97 -3.61 -14.45
CA ILE A 366 -16.43 -2.32 -14.02
C ILE A 366 -15.64 -2.50 -12.72
N ILE A 367 -14.44 -1.93 -12.67
CA ILE A 367 -13.63 -1.93 -11.46
C ILE A 367 -14.07 -0.77 -10.59
N TYR A 368 -14.51 -1.08 -9.36
CA TYR A 368 -14.86 -0.10 -8.35
C TYR A 368 -13.82 -0.09 -7.22
N TYR A 369 -13.45 1.11 -6.80
CA TYR A 369 -12.58 1.40 -5.67
C TYR A 369 -13.43 1.93 -4.51
N SER A 370 -13.08 1.56 -3.29
CA SER A 370 -13.75 2.12 -2.11
C SER A 370 -13.34 3.58 -1.92
N ILE A 371 -14.32 4.44 -1.66
CA ILE A 371 -14.11 5.84 -1.29
C ILE A 371 -14.83 6.15 0.02
N GLY A 372 -14.20 6.98 0.85
CA GLY A 372 -14.72 7.35 2.14
C GLY A 372 -15.45 8.68 2.18
N VAL A 373 -15.82 9.04 3.39
CA VAL A 373 -16.63 10.22 3.72
C VAL A 373 -15.90 11.52 3.39
N ALA A 374 -16.66 12.55 3.01
CA ALA A 374 -16.14 13.91 2.84
C ALA A 374 -15.67 14.51 4.18
N ASP A 375 -14.83 15.53 4.10
CA ASP A 375 -14.38 16.28 5.27
C ASP A 375 -15.48 17.06 5.97
N ALA A 376 -15.37 17.15 7.30
CA ALA A 376 -16.33 17.86 8.15
C ALA A 376 -17.80 17.47 7.89
N LEU A 377 -18.04 16.26 7.37
CA LEU A 377 -19.36 15.79 7.02
C LEU A 377 -20.14 15.48 8.30
N ILE A 378 -21.37 16.01 8.39
CA ILE A 378 -22.29 15.71 9.48
C ILE A 378 -23.40 14.80 8.95
N LEU A 379 -23.48 13.59 9.51
CA LEU A 379 -24.52 12.61 9.22
C LEU A 379 -25.28 12.26 10.52
N PRO A 380 -26.63 12.32 10.51
CA PRO A 380 -27.45 12.84 9.43
C PRO A 380 -27.37 14.37 9.30
N PRO A 381 -27.72 14.95 8.14
CA PRO A 381 -27.89 16.40 8.02
C PRO A 381 -29.00 16.90 8.96
N GLU A 382 -29.01 18.20 9.26
CA GLU A 382 -30.00 18.81 10.16
C GLU A 382 -31.45 18.49 9.71
N GLY A 383 -32.22 17.86 10.60
CA GLY A 383 -33.59 17.41 10.31
C GLY A 383 -33.71 16.12 9.50
N GLY A 384 -32.59 15.47 9.17
CA GLY A 384 -32.54 14.14 8.58
C GLY A 384 -32.84 13.02 9.58
N ALA A 385 -33.05 11.81 9.07
CA ALA A 385 -33.30 10.62 9.89
C ALA A 385 -32.01 10.17 10.61
N GLY A 386 -32.13 9.80 11.88
CA GLY A 386 -31.00 9.33 12.69
C GLY A 386 -30.38 8.04 12.16
N HIS A 387 -29.08 7.86 12.40
CA HIS A 387 -28.37 6.61 12.13
C HIS A 387 -28.62 5.59 13.26
N ASP A 388 -29.87 5.37 13.60
CA ASP A 388 -30.26 4.71 14.84
C ASP A 388 -30.03 3.19 14.81
N PHE A 389 -29.93 2.59 16.00
CA PHE A 389 -29.87 1.14 16.22
C PHE A 389 -30.91 0.73 17.27
N ILE A 390 -31.63 -0.37 17.06
CA ILE A 390 -32.63 -0.87 18.03
C ILE A 390 -32.22 -2.25 18.54
N LEU A 391 -31.72 -2.31 19.78
CA LEU A 391 -31.42 -3.57 20.47
C LEU A 391 -32.71 -4.22 20.99
N SER A 392 -32.90 -5.49 20.65
CA SER A 392 -34.06 -6.30 21.01
C SER A 392 -33.66 -7.73 21.36
N GLY A 393 -34.59 -8.46 21.99
CA GLY A 393 -34.44 -9.88 22.31
C GLY A 393 -35.28 -10.74 21.37
N MET A 394 -34.64 -11.53 20.50
CA MET A 394 -35.31 -12.49 19.60
C MET A 394 -34.76 -13.92 19.79
N GLY A 395 -35.31 -14.86 19.03
CA GLY A 395 -34.80 -16.23 18.96
C GLY A 395 -33.40 -16.31 18.32
N PRO A 396 -32.64 -17.38 18.61
CA PRO A 396 -31.26 -17.52 18.13
C PRO A 396 -31.10 -17.74 16.63
N GLY A 397 -32.19 -18.05 15.90
CA GLY A 397 -32.21 -18.22 14.43
C GLY A 397 -32.96 -17.11 13.70
N ASP A 398 -33.38 -16.07 14.42
CA ASP A 398 -34.19 -14.97 13.89
C ASP A 398 -33.27 -13.94 13.23
N ASN A 399 -32.96 -14.15 11.96
CA ASN A 399 -32.06 -13.28 11.20
C ASN A 399 -32.78 -12.52 10.07
N ASP A 400 -34.09 -12.71 9.95
CA ASP A 400 -34.91 -12.04 8.93
C ASP A 400 -35.30 -10.64 9.41
N GLY A 401 -34.97 -9.64 8.61
CA GLY A 401 -35.28 -8.23 8.85
C GLY A 401 -36.77 -7.96 9.12
N ASP A 402 -37.67 -8.68 8.47
CA ASP A 402 -39.13 -8.60 8.66
C ASP A 402 -39.58 -8.88 10.11
N LEU A 403 -38.73 -9.52 10.92
CA LEU A 403 -39.01 -9.77 12.34
C LEU A 403 -39.00 -8.47 13.16
N CYS A 404 -38.23 -7.47 12.74
CA CYS A 404 -38.18 -6.17 13.39
C CYS A 404 -39.54 -5.45 13.38
N THR A 405 -40.33 -5.64 12.32
CA THR A 405 -41.70 -5.12 12.20
C THR A 405 -42.74 -6.10 12.72
N SER A 406 -42.65 -7.38 12.34
CA SER A 406 -43.70 -8.38 12.67
C SER A 406 -43.78 -8.74 14.16
N GLU A 407 -42.66 -8.73 14.90
CA GLU A 407 -42.64 -8.88 16.38
C GLU A 407 -43.00 -7.57 17.12
N GLY A 408 -43.30 -6.52 16.35
CA GLY A 408 -43.70 -5.23 16.87
C GLY A 408 -42.56 -4.38 17.43
N ILE A 409 -41.30 -4.74 17.18
CA ILE A 409 -40.13 -4.10 17.79
C ILE A 409 -39.91 -2.68 17.26
N MET A 410 -40.04 -2.45 15.95
CA MET A 410 -39.90 -1.11 15.34
C MET A 410 -41.24 -0.38 15.19
N VAL A 411 -42.36 -1.03 15.52
CA VAL A 411 -43.72 -0.50 15.36
C VAL A 411 -44.51 -0.46 16.68
N ARG A 412 -43.79 -0.35 17.81
CA ARG A 412 -44.42 -0.12 19.13
C ARG A 412 -45.23 1.18 19.13
N THR A 413 -46.02 1.39 20.18
CA THR A 413 -46.86 2.58 20.32
C THR A 413 -46.01 3.85 20.30
N ASP A 414 -44.88 3.85 21.01
CA ASP A 414 -43.96 5.00 21.04
C ASP A 414 -43.22 5.24 19.71
N ALA A 415 -43.12 4.23 18.83
CA ALA A 415 -42.59 4.40 17.48
C ALA A 415 -43.63 4.95 16.50
N THR A 416 -44.89 5.09 16.91
CA THR A 416 -45.97 5.60 16.07
C THR A 416 -46.01 7.13 16.08
N VAL A 417 -45.47 7.75 15.04
CA VAL A 417 -45.48 9.21 14.87
C VAL A 417 -46.47 9.59 13.77
N GLY A 418 -47.32 10.60 14.02
CA GLY A 418 -48.30 11.06 13.02
C GLY A 418 -49.37 10.03 12.64
N GLY A 419 -49.56 8.98 13.44
CA GLY A 419 -50.49 7.88 13.14
C GLY A 419 -49.92 6.80 12.20
N ILE A 420 -48.63 6.88 11.87
CA ILE A 420 -47.91 5.90 11.06
C ILE A 420 -47.13 4.98 12.00
N PRO A 421 -47.45 3.67 12.09
CA PRO A 421 -46.67 2.71 12.85
C PRO A 421 -45.22 2.68 12.34
N GLY A 422 -44.25 2.79 13.24
CA GLY A 422 -42.83 2.87 12.87
C GLY A 422 -42.37 4.22 12.32
N GLY A 423 -43.25 5.23 12.27
CA GLY A 423 -42.92 6.57 11.78
C GLY A 423 -41.81 7.30 12.54
N LEU A 424 -41.39 6.81 13.71
CA LEU A 424 -40.19 7.29 14.41
C LEU A 424 -38.89 7.00 13.64
N PHE A 425 -38.89 5.91 12.85
CA PHE A 425 -37.70 5.39 12.15
C PHE A 425 -37.75 5.63 10.64
N THR A 426 -38.68 6.48 10.16
CA THR A 426 -38.78 6.82 8.74
C THR A 426 -37.49 7.45 8.23
N GLY A 427 -36.96 6.94 7.12
CA GLY A 427 -35.70 7.35 6.50
C GLY A 427 -34.43 6.83 7.18
N MET A 428 -34.54 5.98 8.22
CA MET A 428 -33.36 5.38 8.85
C MET A 428 -32.65 4.45 7.85
N PRO A 429 -31.33 4.58 7.65
CA PRO A 429 -30.59 3.64 6.83
C PRO A 429 -30.60 2.22 7.42
N ASN A 430 -30.59 1.21 6.56
CA ASN A 430 -30.39 -0.19 6.93
C ASN A 430 -28.92 -0.45 7.34
N ASP A 431 -28.43 -1.67 7.22
CA ASP A 431 -27.07 -2.07 7.56
C ASP A 431 -25.99 -1.58 6.58
N PHE A 432 -26.37 -0.93 5.47
CA PHE A 432 -25.47 -0.24 4.56
C PHE A 432 -25.88 1.21 4.27
N PHE A 433 -24.97 2.14 4.52
CA PHE A 433 -25.11 3.52 4.09
C PHE A 433 -24.22 3.81 2.89
N CYS A 434 -24.86 3.90 1.72
CA CYS A 434 -24.22 4.26 0.47
C CYS A 434 -23.88 5.76 0.41
N LEU A 435 -22.59 6.09 0.43
CA LEU A 435 -22.12 7.48 0.35
C LEU A 435 -22.37 8.12 -1.03
N ASN A 436 -22.44 7.31 -2.09
CA ASN A 436 -22.65 7.77 -3.46
C ASN A 436 -24.01 8.46 -3.69
N THR A 437 -24.96 8.30 -2.77
CA THR A 437 -26.29 8.92 -2.84
C THR A 437 -26.22 10.45 -2.91
N ASN A 438 -25.16 11.04 -2.38
CA ASN A 438 -24.86 12.46 -2.51
C ASN A 438 -23.36 12.66 -2.73
N SER A 439 -22.98 13.31 -3.82
CA SER A 439 -21.57 13.57 -4.12
C SER A 439 -20.87 14.42 -3.06
N ALA A 440 -21.62 15.17 -2.24
CA ALA A 440 -21.06 15.91 -1.10
C ALA A 440 -20.69 15.02 0.09
N TYR A 441 -21.10 13.74 0.10
CA TYR A 441 -20.78 12.80 1.18
C TYR A 441 -19.48 12.04 0.93
N VAL A 442 -18.92 12.10 -0.28
CA VAL A 442 -17.68 11.40 -0.63
C VAL A 442 -16.49 12.35 -0.63
N ASP A 443 -15.30 11.82 -0.33
CA ASP A 443 -14.04 12.57 -0.35
C ASP A 443 -13.71 13.10 -1.75
N GLN A 444 -14.07 14.36 -2.00
CA GLN A 444 -13.85 15.01 -3.29
C GLN A 444 -12.36 15.20 -3.60
N LEU A 445 -11.53 15.45 -2.60
CA LEU A 445 -10.08 15.59 -2.78
C LEU A 445 -9.48 14.32 -3.37
N LYS A 446 -9.96 13.16 -2.90
CA LYS A 446 -9.54 11.86 -3.43
C LYS A 446 -10.03 11.62 -4.86
N LEU A 447 -11.27 11.99 -5.17
CA LEU A 447 -11.78 11.90 -6.55
C LEU A 447 -10.94 12.73 -7.52
N ASP A 448 -10.67 13.98 -7.17
CA ASP A 448 -9.95 14.91 -8.04
C ASP A 448 -8.47 14.50 -8.19
N THR A 449 -7.85 14.01 -7.11
CA THR A 449 -6.44 13.59 -7.13
C THR A 449 -6.21 12.35 -7.99
N PHE A 450 -7.12 11.37 -7.94
CA PHE A 450 -7.00 10.13 -8.70
C PHE A 450 -7.73 10.16 -10.05
N GLY A 451 -8.44 11.25 -10.37
CA GLY A 451 -9.26 11.34 -11.59
C GLY A 451 -10.47 10.40 -11.58
N TYR A 452 -10.89 9.95 -10.40
CA TYR A 452 -12.01 9.03 -10.24
C TYR A 452 -13.36 9.75 -10.36
N ALA A 453 -14.38 8.99 -10.72
CA ALA A 453 -15.77 9.43 -10.69
C ALA A 453 -16.64 8.47 -9.89
N ILE A 454 -17.82 8.94 -9.50
CA ILE A 454 -18.83 8.14 -8.80
C ILE A 454 -20.12 8.10 -9.63
N ASP A 455 -20.88 7.02 -9.49
CA ASP A 455 -22.28 7.01 -9.87
C ASP A 455 -23.10 7.57 -8.70
N ASN A 456 -24.36 7.98 -8.95
CA ASN A 456 -25.26 8.45 -7.89
C ASN A 456 -25.92 7.30 -7.08
N PHE A 457 -25.34 6.11 -7.15
CA PHE A 457 -25.75 4.90 -6.44
C PHE A 457 -24.51 4.03 -6.17
N CYS A 458 -24.63 3.09 -5.23
CA CYS A 458 -23.62 2.07 -5.00
C CYS A 458 -24.01 0.81 -5.81
N PRO A 459 -23.11 0.26 -6.63
CA PRO A 459 -23.41 -0.88 -7.50
C PRO A 459 -23.68 -2.19 -6.76
N PHE A 460 -23.19 -2.34 -5.52
CA PHE A 460 -23.44 -3.49 -4.67
C PHE A 460 -23.43 -3.09 -3.20
N ASP A 461 -23.95 -3.97 -2.36
CA ASP A 461 -23.94 -3.82 -0.91
C ASP A 461 -22.76 -4.60 -0.28
N PRO A 462 -21.83 -3.94 0.44
CA PRO A 462 -20.74 -4.59 1.15
C PRO A 462 -21.09 -5.02 2.59
N SER A 463 -22.27 -4.66 3.14
CA SER A 463 -22.68 -5.01 4.51
C SER A 463 -23.10 -6.46 4.67
N ASP A 464 -23.59 -7.06 3.59
CA ASP A 464 -23.94 -8.47 3.44
C ASP A 464 -22.69 -9.28 3.05
N PRO A 465 -21.93 -9.83 4.01
CA PRO A 465 -21.17 -11.02 3.72
C PRO A 465 -22.17 -12.16 3.49
N PRO A 466 -21.82 -13.16 2.67
CA PRO A 466 -22.64 -14.33 2.37
C PRO A 466 -23.43 -14.90 3.57
N SER A 467 -24.74 -15.04 3.36
CA SER A 467 -25.82 -15.39 4.30
C SER A 467 -25.60 -16.71 5.08
N GLU A 468 -25.00 -17.73 4.48
CA GLU A 468 -24.61 -18.95 5.20
C GLU A 468 -23.25 -19.49 4.75
N ARG A 469 -22.41 -19.85 5.73
CA ARG A 469 -21.15 -20.57 5.47
C ARG A 469 -21.44 -22.06 5.39
N HIS A 470 -21.16 -22.67 4.25
CA HIS A 470 -21.18 -24.12 4.06
C HIS A 470 -19.76 -24.64 3.87
N ILE A 471 -19.54 -25.90 4.24
CA ILE A 471 -18.27 -26.59 4.14
C ILE A 471 -18.33 -27.59 2.99
N LEU A 472 -17.46 -27.38 1.99
CA LEU A 472 -17.18 -28.39 0.97
C LEU A 472 -16.02 -29.26 1.42
N GLN A 473 -16.27 -30.55 1.65
CA GLN A 473 -15.22 -31.51 1.99
C GLN A 473 -14.80 -32.29 0.75
N GLY A 474 -13.51 -32.48 0.54
CA GLY A 474 -13.02 -33.22 -0.62
C GLY A 474 -11.67 -33.89 -0.39
N VAL A 475 -11.29 -34.70 -1.37
CA VAL A 475 -10.01 -35.41 -1.38
C VAL A 475 -9.29 -35.16 -2.70
N VAL A 476 -8.00 -34.87 -2.62
CA VAL A 476 -7.08 -34.89 -3.76
C VAL A 476 -6.20 -36.14 -3.65
N ASN A 477 -6.36 -37.08 -4.57
CA ASN A 477 -5.54 -38.27 -4.68
C ASN A 477 -4.39 -38.00 -5.64
N LEU A 478 -3.16 -38.03 -5.14
CA LEU A 478 -1.92 -37.92 -5.91
C LEU A 478 -1.27 -39.31 -6.00
N THR A 479 -1.23 -39.90 -7.19
CA THR A 479 -0.59 -41.22 -7.42
C THR A 479 0.85 -41.04 -7.89
N ALA A 480 1.85 -41.58 -7.18
CA ALA A 480 3.26 -41.49 -7.55
C ALA A 480 4.09 -42.70 -7.03
N ASP A 481 5.00 -43.21 -7.86
CA ASP A 481 5.85 -44.38 -7.55
C ASP A 481 7.07 -44.05 -6.67
N SER A 482 7.59 -42.81 -6.75
CA SER A 482 8.62 -42.29 -5.86
C SER A 482 8.31 -40.82 -5.55
N PHE A 483 8.00 -40.50 -4.29
CA PHE A 483 7.41 -39.22 -3.91
C PHE A 483 8.28 -38.42 -2.93
N TRP A 484 8.22 -37.08 -3.06
CA TRP A 484 8.76 -36.11 -2.11
C TRP A 484 7.58 -35.45 -1.38
N GLU A 485 7.52 -35.56 -0.06
CA GLU A 485 6.40 -35.05 0.78
C GLU A 485 6.06 -33.56 0.52
N ASP A 486 7.04 -32.77 0.08
CA ASP A 486 6.90 -31.36 -0.28
C ASP A 486 5.84 -31.06 -1.36
N ASN A 487 5.56 -31.99 -2.28
CA ASN A 487 4.57 -31.78 -3.35
C ASN A 487 3.13 -31.79 -2.83
N LEU A 488 2.86 -32.47 -1.71
CA LEU A 488 1.56 -32.38 -1.02
C LEU A 488 1.34 -30.97 -0.46
N TYR A 489 2.41 -30.37 0.08
CA TYR A 489 2.35 -29.02 0.66
C TYR A 489 2.26 -27.92 -0.42
N ARG A 490 2.71 -28.19 -1.64
CA ARG A 490 2.60 -27.28 -2.80
C ARG A 490 1.25 -27.36 -3.52
N THR A 491 0.53 -28.47 -3.39
CA THR A 491 -0.79 -28.60 -4.01
C THR A 491 -1.78 -27.69 -3.29
N GLY A 492 -2.22 -26.64 -4.00
CA GLY A 492 -3.23 -25.69 -3.53
C GLY A 492 -4.64 -26.17 -3.89
N VAL A 493 -5.60 -25.84 -3.04
CA VAL A 493 -7.03 -25.99 -3.32
C VAL A 493 -7.66 -24.63 -3.02
N ASN A 494 -8.48 -24.12 -3.93
CA ASN A 494 -9.21 -22.87 -3.75
C ASN A 494 -10.61 -23.01 -4.34
N THR A 495 -11.52 -22.13 -3.95
CA THR A 495 -12.81 -21.99 -4.64
C THR A 495 -12.88 -20.70 -5.44
N SER A 496 -13.99 -20.47 -6.14
CA SER A 496 -14.29 -19.20 -6.81
C SER A 496 -14.38 -18.00 -5.86
N ASP A 497 -14.52 -18.23 -4.54
CA ASP A 497 -14.67 -17.16 -3.54
C ASP A 497 -13.34 -16.52 -3.13
N GLY A 498 -12.21 -17.00 -3.66
CA GLY A 498 -10.90 -16.41 -3.47
C GLY A 498 -9.84 -17.40 -2.97
N LEU A 499 -8.60 -16.92 -2.86
CA LEU A 499 -7.47 -17.71 -2.39
C LEU A 499 -7.49 -17.88 -0.86
N GLY A 500 -7.13 -19.08 -0.37
CA GLY A 500 -6.95 -19.33 1.06
C GLY A 500 -8.21 -19.66 1.85
N ASN A 501 -9.35 -19.84 1.20
CA ASN A 501 -10.59 -20.27 1.83
C ASN A 501 -10.72 -21.80 1.99
N CYS A 502 -9.74 -22.56 1.50
CA CYS A 502 -9.66 -24.00 1.71
C CYS A 502 -8.55 -24.35 2.69
N ARG A 503 -8.92 -25.09 3.73
CA ARG A 503 -8.01 -25.66 4.71
C ARG A 503 -7.69 -27.11 4.36
N ARG A 504 -6.40 -27.45 4.40
CA ARG A 504 -5.93 -28.83 4.36
C ARG A 504 -6.00 -29.42 5.77
N ASN A 505 -6.63 -30.58 5.92
CA ASN A 505 -6.87 -31.20 7.22
C ASN A 505 -5.75 -32.18 7.57
N TYR A 506 -5.68 -33.28 6.84
CA TYR A 506 -4.66 -34.30 6.99
C TYR A 506 -4.47 -35.02 5.67
N TRP A 507 -3.42 -35.82 5.56
CA TRP A 507 -3.21 -36.70 4.41
C TRP A 507 -2.97 -38.12 4.88
N THR A 508 -3.32 -39.07 4.02
CA THR A 508 -3.03 -40.50 4.23
C THR A 508 -2.27 -41.04 3.03
N LYS A 509 -1.51 -42.11 3.24
CA LYS A 509 -0.84 -42.84 2.17
C LYS A 509 -1.31 -44.28 2.18
N THR A 510 -1.77 -44.75 1.02
CA THR A 510 -2.07 -46.16 0.77
C THR A 510 -1.36 -46.57 -0.51
N ASP A 511 -0.40 -47.49 -0.42
CA ASP A 511 0.48 -47.89 -1.52
C ASP A 511 1.18 -46.69 -2.20
N ASN A 512 0.88 -46.44 -3.47
CA ASN A 512 1.44 -45.33 -4.27
C ASN A 512 0.49 -44.13 -4.36
N VAL A 513 -0.61 -44.12 -3.60
CA VAL A 513 -1.60 -43.03 -3.60
C VAL A 513 -1.50 -42.24 -2.30
N TYR A 514 -1.33 -40.94 -2.44
CA TYR A 514 -1.35 -39.96 -1.37
C TYR A 514 -2.67 -39.19 -1.43
N SER A 515 -3.51 -39.34 -0.41
CA SER A 515 -4.84 -38.72 -0.35
C SER A 515 -4.79 -37.52 0.58
N LEU A 516 -4.91 -36.31 0.03
CA LEU A 516 -4.98 -35.05 0.76
C LEU A 516 -6.44 -34.68 1.02
N TYR A 517 -6.84 -34.66 2.29
CA TYR A 517 -8.18 -34.24 2.70
C TYR A 517 -8.21 -32.73 2.94
N TYR A 518 -9.19 -32.06 2.37
CA TYR A 518 -9.39 -30.62 2.51
C TYR A 518 -10.85 -30.28 2.77
N GLU A 519 -11.05 -29.12 3.37
CA GLU A 519 -12.34 -28.49 3.60
C GLU A 519 -12.27 -27.06 3.09
N CYS A 520 -13.23 -26.65 2.29
CA CYS A 520 -13.35 -25.30 1.78
C CYS A 520 -14.57 -24.63 2.35
N ASP A 521 -14.37 -23.39 2.78
CA ASP A 521 -15.44 -22.50 3.19
C ASP A 521 -16.01 -21.84 1.94
N ILE A 522 -17.29 -22.12 1.70
CA ILE A 522 -18.10 -21.47 0.68
C ILE A 522 -19.27 -20.74 1.33
N TYR A 523 -19.86 -19.88 0.54
CA TYR A 523 -20.56 -18.74 1.05
C TYR A 523 -21.84 -18.54 0.23
N ASP A 524 -22.96 -18.98 0.79
CA ASP A 524 -24.27 -18.95 0.17
C ASP A 524 -24.96 -17.60 0.39
N TRP A 525 -25.48 -17.03 -0.70
CA TRP A 525 -26.16 -15.74 -0.77
C TRP A 525 -27.70 -15.88 -0.70
N GLY A 526 -28.19 -16.95 -0.07
CA GLY A 526 -29.61 -17.25 0.14
C GLY A 526 -30.30 -18.01 -1.00
N ASN A 527 -29.59 -18.31 -2.10
CA ASN A 527 -30.10 -19.05 -3.26
C ASN A 527 -29.24 -20.29 -3.61
N GLY A 528 -28.32 -20.65 -2.72
CA GLY A 528 -27.28 -21.64 -2.96
C GLY A 528 -26.03 -21.02 -3.58
N TRP A 529 -24.86 -21.44 -3.11
CA TRP A 529 -23.58 -21.06 -3.70
C TRP A 529 -23.40 -21.68 -5.09
N THR A 530 -23.09 -20.84 -6.07
CA THR A 530 -22.76 -21.25 -7.44
C THR A 530 -21.35 -20.81 -7.76
N GLY A 531 -20.48 -21.77 -8.05
CA GLY A 531 -19.06 -21.50 -8.11
C GLY A 531 -18.27 -22.72 -8.54
N PHE A 532 -16.98 -22.72 -8.22
CA PHE A 532 -16.13 -23.86 -8.52
C PHE A 532 -15.09 -24.12 -7.45
N VAL A 533 -14.67 -25.39 -7.34
CA VAL A 533 -13.48 -25.79 -6.60
C VAL A 533 -12.40 -26.12 -7.61
N GLN A 534 -11.22 -25.53 -7.45
CA GLN A 534 -10.07 -25.74 -8.31
C GLN A 534 -8.87 -26.17 -7.50
N ILE A 535 -8.14 -27.16 -8.03
CA ILE A 535 -6.84 -27.58 -7.52
C ILE A 535 -5.73 -27.00 -8.38
N THR A 536 -4.62 -26.65 -7.73
CA THR A 536 -3.38 -26.20 -8.39
C THR A 536 -2.24 -27.10 -7.92
N PRO A 537 -2.17 -28.34 -8.42
CA PRO A 537 -1.01 -29.19 -8.21
C PRO A 537 0.18 -28.63 -9.02
N ASP A 538 1.37 -29.13 -8.73
CA ASP A 538 2.53 -28.87 -9.59
C ASP A 538 2.30 -29.57 -10.95
N THR A 539 1.84 -28.80 -11.93
CA THR A 539 1.53 -29.30 -13.28
C THR A 539 2.78 -29.72 -14.07
N SER A 540 3.98 -29.46 -13.54
CA SER A 540 5.22 -30.04 -14.10
C SER A 540 5.42 -31.51 -13.71
N VAL A 541 4.70 -31.98 -12.69
CA VAL A 541 4.81 -33.34 -12.13
C VAL A 541 3.49 -34.11 -12.26
N PHE A 542 2.35 -33.48 -12.04
CA PHE A 542 1.05 -34.17 -11.97
C PHE A 542 0.11 -33.80 -13.12
N SER A 543 -0.51 -34.82 -13.70
CA SER A 543 -1.65 -34.68 -14.62
C SER A 543 -2.92 -35.21 -13.94
N CYS A 544 -3.97 -34.37 -13.92
CA CYS A 544 -5.22 -34.66 -13.22
C CYS A 544 -6.37 -34.89 -14.20
N SER A 545 -7.29 -35.79 -13.84
CA SER A 545 -8.51 -36.05 -14.61
C SER A 545 -9.38 -34.81 -14.79
N THR A 546 -9.38 -33.93 -13.79
CA THR A 546 -9.90 -32.56 -13.84
C THR A 546 -9.10 -31.69 -12.88
N LEU A 547 -8.97 -30.40 -13.18
CA LEU A 547 -8.42 -29.41 -12.26
C LEU A 547 -9.50 -28.55 -11.61
N LYS A 548 -10.75 -28.62 -12.12
CA LYS A 548 -11.85 -27.75 -11.72
C LYS A 548 -13.17 -28.52 -11.70
N GLN A 549 -13.95 -28.35 -10.64
CA GLN A 549 -15.33 -28.84 -10.55
C GLN A 549 -16.26 -27.66 -10.31
N ASN A 550 -17.29 -27.53 -11.14
CA ASN A 550 -18.28 -26.46 -10.99
C ASN A 550 -19.50 -26.98 -10.23
N PHE A 551 -20.09 -26.12 -9.42
CA PHE A 551 -21.28 -26.37 -8.63
C PHE A 551 -22.30 -25.26 -8.87
N ALA A 552 -23.57 -25.60 -8.75
CA ALA A 552 -24.68 -24.66 -8.79
C ALA A 552 -25.61 -24.98 -7.62
N ASP A 553 -26.22 -23.94 -7.06
CA ASP A 553 -27.27 -24.01 -6.04
C ASP A 553 -26.87 -24.85 -4.79
N VAL A 554 -25.65 -24.66 -4.28
CA VAL A 554 -25.18 -25.37 -3.07
C VAL A 554 -25.71 -24.68 -1.81
N THR A 555 -26.74 -25.26 -1.21
CA THR A 555 -27.44 -24.72 -0.03
C THR A 555 -27.09 -25.45 1.27
N GLY A 556 -25.93 -26.10 1.36
CA GLY A 556 -25.56 -26.95 2.50
C GLY A 556 -24.16 -27.54 2.41
N ASP A 557 -23.62 -27.99 3.56
CA ASP A 557 -22.40 -28.78 3.63
C ASP A 557 -22.49 -30.01 2.72
N GLN A 558 -21.48 -30.24 1.90
CA GLN A 558 -21.45 -31.39 0.99
C GLN A 558 -20.04 -31.93 0.79
N THR A 559 -19.96 -33.25 0.57
CA THR A 559 -18.72 -33.89 0.12
C THR A 559 -18.67 -33.88 -1.40
N ILE A 560 -17.59 -33.34 -1.95
CA ILE A 560 -17.39 -33.21 -3.40
C ILE A 560 -16.60 -34.39 -3.97
N SER A 561 -16.66 -34.55 -5.29
CA SER A 561 -15.98 -35.65 -5.98
C SER A 561 -14.46 -35.52 -5.86
N GLU A 562 -13.78 -36.65 -5.79
CA GLU A 562 -12.32 -36.69 -5.62
C GLU A 562 -11.59 -36.15 -6.86
N PHE A 563 -10.55 -35.36 -6.64
CA PHE A 563 -9.60 -35.02 -7.69
C PHE A 563 -8.56 -36.12 -7.78
N ASN A 564 -8.45 -36.75 -8.96
CA ASN A 564 -7.48 -37.82 -9.18
C ASN A 564 -6.37 -37.31 -10.10
N CYS A 565 -5.18 -37.19 -9.53
CA CYS A 565 -3.96 -36.81 -10.22
C CYS A 565 -2.98 -37.97 -10.22
N ALA A 566 -2.44 -38.29 -11.37
CA ALA A 566 -1.32 -39.21 -11.50
C ALA A 566 -0.06 -38.39 -11.78
N ASN A 567 1.06 -38.80 -11.18
CA ASN A 567 2.37 -38.34 -11.63
C ASN A 567 2.46 -38.67 -13.12
N ASP A 568 2.52 -37.64 -13.93
CA ASP A 568 2.69 -37.79 -15.36
C ASP A 568 4.18 -37.97 -15.60
N ASP A 569 4.69 -39.18 -15.33
CA ASP A 569 6.00 -39.63 -15.81
C ASP A 569 6.04 -39.70 -17.35
N THR A 570 5.17 -38.99 -18.08
CA THR A 570 5.48 -38.46 -19.41
C THR A 570 6.29 -37.16 -19.34
N GLY A 571 7.43 -37.28 -18.68
CA GLY A 571 8.65 -37.10 -19.46
C GLY A 571 9.15 -35.68 -19.62
N LYS A 572 9.16 -34.81 -18.61
CA LYS A 572 9.97 -33.57 -18.67
C LYS A 572 10.93 -33.44 -17.50
N GLY A 573 12.13 -32.93 -17.78
CA GLY A 573 13.19 -32.78 -16.79
C GLY A 573 14.08 -31.59 -17.10
N THR A 574 14.90 -31.21 -16.12
CA THR A 574 15.96 -30.21 -16.25
C THR A 574 17.26 -30.80 -15.73
N VAL A 575 18.38 -30.31 -16.24
CA VAL A 575 19.72 -30.60 -15.71
C VAL A 575 20.25 -29.31 -15.09
N THR A 576 20.60 -29.40 -13.81
CA THR A 576 21.24 -28.30 -13.09
C THR A 576 22.73 -28.61 -12.92
N ILE A 577 23.60 -27.78 -13.49
CA ILE A 577 25.05 -27.87 -13.38
C ILE A 577 25.50 -26.80 -12.40
N LYS A 578 26.07 -27.19 -11.26
CA LYS A 578 26.52 -26.25 -10.24
C LYS A 578 27.89 -26.61 -9.70
N GLY A 579 28.60 -25.66 -9.12
CA GLY A 579 29.89 -25.94 -8.51
C GLY A 579 30.54 -24.72 -7.90
N ASN A 580 31.64 -24.96 -7.21
CA ASN A 580 32.41 -23.91 -6.55
C ASN A 580 33.44 -23.31 -7.51
N ILE A 581 33.70 -22.02 -7.34
CA ILE A 581 34.67 -21.23 -8.10
C ILE A 581 35.84 -20.89 -7.18
N THR A 582 36.99 -21.51 -7.45
CA THR A 582 38.23 -21.19 -6.74
C THR A 582 38.98 -20.10 -7.50
N GLN A 583 39.03 -18.88 -6.94
CA GLN A 583 39.66 -17.72 -7.61
C GLN A 583 41.11 -17.53 -7.13
N THR A 584 42.09 -17.93 -7.94
CA THR A 584 43.53 -17.78 -7.61
C THR A 584 44.20 -16.58 -8.27
N ALA A 585 43.69 -16.08 -9.40
CA ALA A 585 44.27 -14.93 -10.12
C ALA A 585 43.25 -13.94 -10.75
N GLY A 586 41.98 -13.98 -10.37
CA GLY A 586 40.94 -13.00 -10.74
C GLY A 586 39.53 -13.58 -10.82
N ASN A 587 38.57 -12.78 -11.28
CA ASN A 587 37.13 -13.10 -11.19
C ASN A 587 36.62 -13.89 -12.41
N VAL A 588 35.51 -14.63 -12.19
CA VAL A 588 34.74 -15.26 -13.26
C VAL A 588 34.03 -14.20 -14.10
N GLY A 589 34.02 -14.41 -15.42
CA GLY A 589 33.22 -13.62 -16.36
C GLY A 589 31.82 -14.23 -16.52
N ALA A 590 31.26 -14.10 -17.72
CA ALA A 590 29.98 -14.74 -18.03
C ALA A 590 30.11 -16.27 -18.04
N ILE A 591 29.12 -16.93 -17.45
CA ILE A 591 28.87 -18.37 -17.57
C ILE A 591 27.57 -18.52 -18.34
N THR A 592 27.56 -19.35 -19.39
CA THR A 592 26.39 -19.56 -20.24
C THR A 592 26.19 -21.02 -20.52
N ILE A 593 24.94 -21.45 -20.60
CA ILE A 593 24.53 -22.78 -21.06
C ILE A 593 24.07 -22.69 -22.51
N SER A 594 24.26 -23.76 -23.29
CA SER A 594 23.96 -23.80 -24.72
C SER A 594 22.47 -23.64 -25.07
N ASP A 595 21.58 -23.80 -24.10
CA ASP A 595 20.14 -23.79 -24.32
C ASP A 595 19.59 -22.36 -24.37
N ALA A 596 18.76 -22.09 -25.38
CA ALA A 596 18.23 -20.74 -25.66
C ALA A 596 17.41 -20.13 -24.50
N SER A 597 16.77 -20.97 -23.67
CA SER A 597 16.01 -20.55 -22.48
C SER A 597 16.64 -21.03 -21.17
N GLY A 598 17.85 -21.58 -21.21
CA GLY A 598 18.59 -21.96 -20.00
C GLY A 598 19.20 -20.73 -19.32
N SER A 599 19.34 -20.77 -18.01
CA SER A 599 19.85 -19.65 -17.22
C SER A 599 21.04 -20.05 -16.35
N CYS A 600 22.06 -19.20 -16.30
CA CYS A 600 23.21 -19.36 -15.42
C CYS A 600 23.28 -18.19 -14.44
N LEU A 601 23.42 -18.52 -13.16
CA LEU A 601 23.56 -17.57 -12.07
C LEU A 601 24.87 -17.83 -11.34
N THR A 602 25.59 -16.75 -11.04
CA THR A 602 26.75 -16.77 -10.14
C THR A 602 26.33 -16.20 -8.78
N SER A 603 26.81 -16.77 -7.69
CA SER A 603 26.55 -16.22 -6.36
C SER A 603 27.10 -14.80 -6.24
N SER A 604 26.48 -13.98 -5.38
CA SER A 604 26.83 -12.56 -5.20
C SER A 604 28.27 -12.33 -4.73
N ASP A 605 28.86 -13.32 -4.06
CA ASP A 605 30.26 -13.35 -3.64
C ASP A 605 31.22 -13.94 -4.70
N GLY A 606 30.69 -14.41 -5.84
CA GLY A 606 31.44 -15.02 -6.93
C GLY A 606 32.10 -16.37 -6.59
N SER A 607 31.73 -16.99 -5.47
CA SER A 607 32.35 -18.22 -4.96
C SER A 607 31.72 -19.51 -5.53
N SER A 608 30.54 -19.42 -6.14
CA SER A 608 29.84 -20.55 -6.73
C SER A 608 28.98 -20.14 -7.92
N TYR A 609 28.54 -21.12 -8.71
CA TYR A 609 27.59 -20.90 -9.80
C TYR A 609 26.59 -22.04 -9.92
N SER A 610 25.46 -21.75 -10.56
CA SER A 610 24.43 -22.72 -10.93
C SER A 610 23.85 -22.37 -12.30
N CYS A 611 23.92 -23.31 -13.22
CA CYS A 611 23.33 -23.25 -14.55
C CYS A 611 22.21 -24.28 -14.66
N THR A 612 21.04 -23.88 -15.13
CA THR A 612 19.90 -24.76 -15.34
C THR A 612 19.57 -24.80 -16.83
N SER A 613 19.45 -26.01 -17.37
CA SER A 613 19.06 -26.26 -18.76
C SER A 613 17.64 -25.76 -19.05
N ALA A 614 17.30 -25.64 -20.33
CA ALA A 614 15.89 -25.58 -20.70
C ALA A 614 15.18 -26.88 -20.29
N GLU A 615 13.86 -26.83 -20.11
CA GLU A 615 13.06 -28.05 -19.92
C GLU A 615 13.16 -28.93 -21.17
N PHE A 616 13.50 -30.20 -20.98
CA PHE A 616 13.62 -31.19 -22.05
C PHE A 616 12.81 -32.43 -21.71
N ASP A 617 12.50 -33.24 -22.73
CA ASP A 617 11.80 -34.48 -22.50
C ASP A 617 12.71 -35.48 -21.76
N SER A 618 12.38 -35.87 -20.54
CA SER A 618 13.27 -36.67 -19.67
C SER A 618 13.54 -38.08 -20.22
N VAL A 619 12.75 -38.55 -21.19
CA VAL A 619 13.01 -39.80 -21.93
C VAL A 619 14.11 -39.61 -22.98
N LEU A 620 14.29 -38.39 -23.50
CA LEU A 620 15.25 -38.08 -24.56
C LEU A 620 16.66 -37.74 -24.07
N GLN A 621 16.84 -37.55 -22.75
CA GLN A 621 18.09 -37.16 -22.08
C GLN A 621 18.66 -35.82 -22.61
N TRP A 622 19.25 -35.02 -21.73
CA TRP A 622 19.79 -33.73 -22.10
C TRP A 622 21.21 -33.86 -22.67
N SER A 623 21.48 -33.05 -23.69
CA SER A 623 22.81 -32.90 -24.28
C SER A 623 23.05 -31.42 -24.54
N GLY A 624 24.13 -30.88 -24.00
CA GLY A 624 24.46 -29.47 -24.12
C GLY A 624 25.83 -29.13 -23.52
N ASP A 625 26.22 -27.88 -23.70
CA ASP A 625 27.52 -27.36 -23.27
C ASP A 625 27.34 -26.22 -22.26
N VAL A 626 28.24 -26.15 -21.29
CA VAL A 626 28.42 -24.97 -20.43
C VAL A 626 29.74 -24.32 -20.76
N MET A 627 29.68 -23.01 -21.03
CA MET A 627 30.83 -22.19 -21.35
C MET A 627 31.12 -21.23 -20.20
N TYR A 628 32.39 -21.17 -19.81
CA TYR A 628 32.92 -20.28 -18.79
C TYR A 628 33.90 -19.31 -19.42
N SER A 629 33.80 -18.03 -19.07
CA SER A 629 34.78 -17.01 -19.47
C SER A 629 35.48 -16.42 -18.26
N ALA A 630 36.74 -16.02 -18.40
CA ALA A 630 37.43 -15.23 -17.39
C ALA A 630 37.17 -13.72 -17.59
N ALA A 631 36.95 -12.96 -16.51
CA ALA A 631 36.65 -11.53 -16.61
C ALA A 631 37.80 -10.68 -17.21
N LYS A 632 39.04 -11.17 -17.15
CA LYS A 632 40.21 -10.52 -17.76
C LYS A 632 40.90 -11.46 -18.74
N ASN A 633 41.24 -10.94 -19.93
CA ASN A 633 41.85 -11.68 -21.06
C ASN A 633 43.19 -12.39 -20.80
N LYS A 634 43.81 -12.17 -19.64
CA LYS A 634 45.08 -12.78 -19.22
C LYS A 634 44.90 -14.03 -18.32
N ASN A 635 43.71 -14.25 -17.79
CA ASN A 635 43.38 -15.36 -16.90
C ASN A 635 42.80 -16.54 -17.68
N GLN A 636 42.88 -17.74 -17.10
CA GLN A 636 42.31 -18.97 -17.63
C GLN A 636 41.32 -19.58 -16.62
N VAL A 637 40.31 -20.24 -17.16
CA VAL A 637 39.36 -21.06 -16.42
C VAL A 637 39.76 -22.53 -16.57
N CYS A 638 39.98 -23.18 -15.45
CA CYS A 638 40.28 -24.60 -15.33
C CYS A 638 39.08 -25.35 -14.80
N ILE A 639 38.70 -26.41 -15.51
CA ILE A 639 37.59 -27.26 -15.12
C ILE A 639 38.12 -28.39 -14.23
N GLY A 640 37.60 -28.46 -13.01
CA GLY A 640 37.99 -29.40 -11.98
C GLY A 640 37.26 -30.74 -12.08
N ALA A 641 37.15 -31.42 -10.93
CA ALA A 641 36.49 -32.71 -10.86
C ALA A 641 34.98 -32.57 -11.14
N VAL A 642 34.46 -33.50 -11.93
CA VAL A 642 33.04 -33.59 -12.28
C VAL A 642 32.43 -34.78 -11.55
N SER A 643 31.28 -34.59 -10.92
CA SER A 643 30.50 -35.69 -10.32
C SER A 643 29.03 -35.60 -10.73
N GLY A 644 28.39 -36.76 -10.90
CA GLY A 644 27.00 -36.86 -11.36
C GLY A 644 26.82 -37.09 -12.87
N ALA A 645 27.86 -36.86 -13.69
CA ALA A 645 27.88 -37.24 -15.11
C ALA A 645 29.32 -37.39 -15.62
N THR A 646 29.50 -38.01 -16.79
CA THR A 646 30.80 -38.08 -17.48
C THR A 646 30.82 -37.04 -18.60
N PRO A 647 31.76 -36.07 -18.60
CA PRO A 647 31.82 -35.05 -19.64
C PRO A 647 32.30 -35.64 -20.97
N THR A 648 31.71 -35.20 -22.08
CA THR A 648 32.12 -35.57 -23.44
C THR A 648 33.15 -34.60 -24.01
N THR A 649 33.15 -33.36 -23.55
CA THR A 649 34.22 -32.39 -23.80
C THR A 649 34.62 -31.72 -22.48
N ASN A 650 35.92 -31.52 -22.26
CA ASN A 650 36.46 -30.77 -21.14
C ASN A 650 37.67 -30.00 -21.65
N ILE A 651 37.47 -28.73 -21.96
CA ILE A 651 38.49 -27.85 -22.51
C ILE A 651 38.69 -26.69 -21.53
N SER A 652 39.86 -26.66 -20.90
CA SER A 652 40.29 -25.53 -20.06
C SER A 652 41.02 -24.48 -20.90
N GLY A 653 40.90 -23.21 -20.54
CA GLY A 653 41.48 -22.11 -21.30
C GLY A 653 40.88 -20.76 -20.97
N LYS A 654 41.07 -19.76 -21.85
CA LYS A 654 40.50 -18.41 -21.66
C LYS A 654 38.97 -18.40 -21.68
N SER A 655 38.41 -19.21 -22.56
CA SER A 655 37.01 -19.63 -22.57
C SER A 655 37.04 -21.14 -22.40
N ALA A 656 36.61 -21.62 -21.24
CA ALA A 656 36.55 -23.06 -20.97
C ALA A 656 35.17 -23.58 -21.32
N THR A 657 35.09 -24.81 -21.83
CA THR A 657 33.83 -25.44 -22.20
C THR A 657 33.81 -26.86 -21.66
N ILE A 658 32.68 -27.23 -21.03
CA ILE A 658 32.37 -28.61 -20.67
C ILE A 658 31.07 -29.04 -21.35
N GLY A 659 31.13 -30.16 -22.03
CA GLY A 659 30.01 -30.73 -22.75
C GLY A 659 29.52 -32.01 -22.13
N PHE A 660 28.22 -32.21 -22.18
CA PHE A 660 27.57 -33.43 -21.75
C PHE A 660 26.64 -33.97 -22.83
N THR A 661 26.50 -35.30 -22.87
CA THR A 661 25.64 -35.96 -23.83
C THR A 661 24.87 -37.05 -23.12
N ASN A 662 23.57 -37.16 -23.41
CA ASN A 662 22.68 -38.19 -22.89
C ASN A 662 22.63 -38.23 -21.35
N VAL A 663 22.46 -37.06 -20.72
CA VAL A 663 22.32 -36.94 -19.25
C VAL A 663 20.86 -37.00 -18.85
N ASN A 664 20.55 -37.83 -17.85
CA ASN A 664 19.24 -37.80 -17.21
C ASN A 664 19.02 -36.48 -16.46
N SER A 665 17.76 -36.11 -16.24
CA SER A 665 17.43 -34.98 -15.36
C SER A 665 18.04 -35.15 -13.97
N GLY A 666 18.54 -34.06 -13.40
CA GLY A 666 19.23 -34.10 -12.12
C GLY A 666 20.30 -33.04 -11.96
N THR A 667 21.18 -33.22 -10.99
CA THR A 667 22.25 -32.26 -10.69
C THR A 667 23.62 -32.84 -11.02
N ILE A 668 24.44 -32.07 -11.74
CA ILE A 668 25.85 -32.34 -11.99
C ILE A 668 26.68 -31.33 -11.22
N TYR A 669 27.72 -31.80 -10.53
CA TYR A 669 28.67 -30.93 -9.84
C TYR A 669 29.93 -30.77 -10.66
N VAL A 670 30.32 -29.54 -10.94
CA VAL A 670 31.53 -29.18 -11.71
C VAL A 670 32.23 -28.00 -11.02
N ASP A 671 33.29 -28.29 -10.27
CA ASP A 671 34.09 -27.21 -9.69
C ASP A 671 35.00 -26.58 -10.76
N ILE A 672 35.22 -25.27 -10.68
CA ILE A 672 36.13 -24.54 -11.58
C ILE A 672 37.16 -23.73 -10.79
N THR A 673 38.34 -23.55 -11.37
CA THR A 673 39.41 -22.73 -10.81
C THR A 673 39.82 -21.65 -11.82
N ILE A 674 39.98 -20.41 -11.37
CA ILE A 674 40.45 -19.29 -12.21
C ILE A 674 41.87 -18.95 -11.81
N GLY A 675 42.80 -19.05 -12.75
CA GLY A 675 44.23 -18.88 -12.51
C GLY A 675 44.97 -18.20 -13.66
N ASP A 676 46.22 -17.83 -13.40
CA ASP A 676 47.14 -17.42 -14.47
C ASP A 676 47.55 -18.64 -15.31
N ASN A 677 48.16 -18.44 -16.48
CA ASN A 677 48.55 -19.47 -17.47
C ASN A 677 49.52 -20.57 -16.96
N LYS A 678 49.84 -20.60 -15.66
CA LYS A 678 50.66 -21.61 -14.96
C LYS A 678 49.92 -22.30 -13.79
N SER A 679 48.71 -21.82 -13.48
CA SER A 679 47.85 -22.25 -12.37
C SER A 679 46.67 -23.10 -12.85
N CYS A 680 46.55 -23.22 -14.17
CA CYS A 680 46.04 -24.35 -14.91
C CYS A 680 47.24 -25.24 -15.32
#